data_AF-A0AAV7KL27-F1
#
_entry.id   AF-A0AAV7KL27-F1
#
_cell.length_a   1.000
_cell.length_b   1.000
_cell.length_c   1.000
_cell.angle_alpha   90.00
_cell.angle_beta   90.00
_cell.angle_gamma   90.00
#
_symmetry.space_group_name_H-M   'P 1'
#
loop_
_entity.id
_entity.type
_entity.pdbx_description
1 polymer ?
#
loop_
_entity_poly.entity_id
_entity_poly.type
_entity_poly.pdbx_seq_one_letter_code
_entity_poly.pdbx_strand_id
1 'polypeptide(L)'
;MYIRSFLTLLSMLAVVSSLPQLAEILPPGLEASDAEGTYLVGMGRYDITGPVAEVNMMGYAMMSQIAHGLHLRQYSRAFVFSNTADKKRHVFVSIDACMGTQIVKLEVVNKLNKLFPGIYTESNVMISAIHTHSGPAGFFQYLLFELTSLGYVNQTTFAIIDGIVESIVIAHNNMKKTNIFINQGEVPNANINRSPTSYKRNPASERAKYTHDTDTNMVLLKFVEADTGKERGMINWHAVHCTSMNNTNELVSSDNKGYASLLAEKHFNPPGTPAGRGEFVAAFAQSNLGDVSPNTKGPHCLDTGEPCDILTSTCGGRNEMCVAFGPGDNMFESTKIIANKQYEVAIDLFMNANKKVTGPLGFVEQTIDMTNQVVTLSNGTQVHTCKPAMGYSFAAGTIDGPGAFDFTQGDITTNPLWNFVRDLIKDPSKEQYINRGQFGMVHKAKYKDKWYAIKIQSMDTKRDETNPKFKGYETHLRMAELNHDNIVKVMFTTQTKTDPLNSVESLVLEYADFCLYDVLHKYKHLNYSPELGLLWALQLARALSYLHIRPFPILHRDMKSPNVLLFGDGRLLKITDFGHATDIHDVMTNCAGTIKWMAPEIITSKSYNETCDVYSFSIVLWEILSRKEPYSSGEFRYMMLPQFVMEILQQDVRPNTIYGIPKILNEIMVKCWDKDYTSRPSSSCLVATFEQLCHHCKLVKPLQTENGEYLKQTKVPESLLPFVNQNVLLSSENSFKYHDVPELMSSPNLLPFEPDESTKSSTDIYSKHKKYILSYTQSNAKLKSYLAEEVEVDRQLFQEEHSIKQIKGIREQLEELSITISQRESKRNELWYTLYKDNIRKRP
;
A
#
# COMPACT_ATOMS: atom_id res chain seq x y z
N MET A 1 15.76 -30.73 -17.62
CA MET A 1 16.40 -29.67 -16.80
C MET A 1 16.15 -29.80 -15.29
N TYR A 2 15.21 -30.63 -14.82
CA TYR A 2 14.95 -30.83 -13.37
C TYR A 2 15.82 -31.89 -12.66
N ILE A 3 16.64 -32.66 -13.40
CA ILE A 3 17.48 -33.72 -12.80
C ILE A 3 18.87 -33.23 -12.39
N ARG A 4 19.37 -32.13 -13.00
CA ARG A 4 20.68 -31.55 -12.62
C ARG A 4 20.65 -30.80 -11.28
N SER A 5 19.52 -30.19 -10.91
CA SER A 5 19.38 -29.48 -9.63
C SER A 5 19.22 -30.43 -8.42
N PHE A 6 18.79 -31.68 -8.65
CA PHE A 6 18.65 -32.68 -7.58
C PHE A 6 19.97 -33.40 -7.29
N LEU A 7 20.84 -33.57 -8.30
CA LEU A 7 22.17 -34.18 -8.15
C LEU A 7 23.19 -33.24 -7.50
N THR A 8 23.08 -31.91 -7.69
CA THR A 8 23.90 -30.94 -6.95
C THR A 8 23.53 -30.84 -5.46
N LEU A 9 22.26 -31.08 -5.12
CA LEU A 9 21.80 -31.12 -3.72
C LEU A 9 22.34 -32.36 -2.98
N LEU A 10 22.40 -33.51 -3.66
CA LEU A 10 22.94 -34.76 -3.12
C LEU A 10 24.47 -34.76 -3.00
N SER A 11 25.20 -34.06 -3.88
CA SER A 11 26.65 -33.88 -3.71
C SER A 11 27.03 -32.93 -2.57
N MET A 12 26.14 -31.99 -2.20
CA MET A 12 26.35 -31.15 -1.02
C MET A 12 26.03 -31.87 0.30
N LEU A 13 25.07 -32.80 0.31
CA LEU A 13 24.73 -33.59 1.50
C LEU A 13 25.77 -34.68 1.82
N ALA A 14 26.51 -35.18 0.83
CA ALA A 14 27.52 -36.24 1.02
C ALA A 14 28.88 -35.73 1.57
N VAL A 15 29.11 -34.41 1.64
CA VAL A 15 30.34 -33.83 2.20
C VAL A 15 30.16 -33.36 3.66
N VAL A 16 28.93 -33.36 4.18
CA VAL A 16 28.61 -32.85 5.53
C VAL A 16 28.60 -33.94 6.61
N SER A 17 28.79 -35.22 6.25
CA SER A 17 28.73 -36.33 7.22
C SER A 17 30.08 -36.85 7.72
N SER A 18 31.20 -36.16 7.48
CA SER A 18 32.51 -36.62 7.99
C SER A 18 33.48 -35.49 8.36
N LEU A 19 33.03 -34.50 9.14
CA LEU A 19 33.92 -33.67 9.94
C LEU A 19 33.40 -33.58 11.38
N PRO A 20 34.13 -34.14 12.36
CA PRO A 20 33.78 -33.98 13.77
C PRO A 20 34.08 -32.53 14.19
N GLN A 21 33.15 -31.95 14.95
CA GLN A 21 33.41 -30.96 16.02
C GLN A 21 34.54 -29.94 15.72
N LEU A 22 34.25 -28.94 14.88
CA LEU A 22 35.08 -27.73 14.70
C LEU A 22 34.31 -26.49 15.16
N ALA A 23 33.80 -26.56 16.38
CA ALA A 23 33.58 -25.36 17.18
C ALA A 23 34.77 -25.29 18.15
N GLU A 24 35.49 -24.17 18.12
CA GLU A 24 36.75 -23.89 18.82
C GLU A 24 38.02 -24.27 18.07
N ILE A 25 38.91 -23.27 17.97
CA ILE A 25 40.35 -23.26 17.65
C ILE A 25 40.64 -22.47 16.37
N LEU A 26 41.13 -21.23 16.57
CA LEU A 26 41.94 -20.52 15.57
C LEU A 26 43.06 -21.49 15.14
N PRO A 27 43.37 -21.64 13.84
CA PRO A 27 44.46 -22.52 13.41
C PRO A 27 45.76 -22.18 14.18
N PRO A 28 46.53 -23.18 14.65
CA PRO A 28 47.78 -22.93 15.37
C PRO A 28 48.70 -22.01 14.56
N GLY A 29 49.16 -20.89 15.14
CA GLY A 29 50.07 -19.92 14.52
C GLY A 29 49.48 -18.54 14.15
N LEU A 30 48.17 -18.33 14.32
CA LEU A 30 47.47 -17.06 14.06
C LEU A 30 47.37 -16.13 15.28
N GLU A 31 48.38 -16.10 16.15
CA GLU A 31 48.44 -15.12 17.25
C GLU A 31 48.81 -13.73 16.70
N ALA A 32 47.88 -12.77 16.78
CA ALA A 32 48.08 -11.35 16.54
C ALA A 32 48.17 -10.62 17.89
N SER A 33 48.80 -9.45 17.94
CA SER A 33 48.98 -8.66 19.16
C SER A 33 48.27 -7.31 19.03
N ASP A 34 47.21 -7.13 19.82
CA ASP A 34 46.49 -5.85 19.93
C ASP A 34 47.42 -4.71 20.38
N ALA A 35 48.41 -5.04 21.22
CA ALA A 35 49.41 -4.08 21.71
C ALA A 35 50.36 -3.61 20.60
N GLU A 36 50.54 -4.41 19.54
CA GLU A 36 51.37 -4.07 18.36
C GLU A 36 50.53 -3.55 17.17
N GLY A 37 49.20 -3.48 17.30
CA GLY A 37 48.28 -2.97 16.28
C GLY A 37 48.03 -3.93 15.12
N THR A 38 48.15 -5.24 15.34
CA THR A 38 47.88 -6.27 14.34
C THR A 38 46.67 -7.08 14.76
N TYR A 39 45.71 -7.21 13.85
CA TYR A 39 44.41 -7.86 14.09
C TYR A 39 44.21 -9.05 13.16
N LEU A 40 43.29 -9.95 13.50
CA LEU A 40 42.79 -10.91 12.53
C LEU A 40 41.61 -10.30 11.78
N VAL A 41 41.78 -10.09 10.47
CA VAL A 41 40.74 -9.52 9.61
C VAL A 41 40.47 -10.44 8.43
N GLY A 42 39.20 -10.79 8.27
CA GLY A 42 38.66 -11.48 7.11
C GLY A 42 37.82 -10.55 6.25
N MET A 43 37.81 -10.76 4.95
CA MET A 43 37.09 -9.91 3.99
C MET A 43 36.37 -10.76 2.96
N GLY A 44 35.09 -10.50 2.72
CA GLY A 44 34.30 -11.28 1.79
C GLY A 44 33.36 -10.42 0.98
N ARG A 45 33.10 -10.84 -0.25
CA ARG A 45 32.12 -10.21 -1.14
C ARG A 45 31.22 -11.28 -1.74
N TYR A 46 29.93 -11.00 -1.81
CA TYR A 46 28.97 -11.88 -2.47
C TYR A 46 27.83 -11.07 -3.09
N ASP A 47 27.18 -11.64 -4.10
CA ASP A 47 26.07 -11.03 -4.82
C ASP A 47 24.78 -11.04 -3.98
N ILE A 48 24.08 -9.90 -3.90
CA ILE A 48 22.78 -9.74 -3.22
C ILE A 48 21.70 -9.22 -4.18
N THR A 49 21.96 -9.24 -5.49
CA THR A 49 21.03 -8.71 -6.49
C THR A 49 19.72 -9.51 -6.48
N GLY A 50 18.62 -8.81 -6.19
CA GLY A 50 17.27 -9.39 -6.25
C GLY A 50 16.74 -9.53 -7.69
N PRO A 51 15.42 -9.71 -7.88
CA PRO A 51 14.79 -9.67 -9.19
C PRO A 51 15.06 -8.35 -9.91
N VAL A 52 15.31 -8.44 -11.22
CA VAL A 52 15.64 -7.28 -12.08
C VAL A 52 14.51 -6.92 -13.05
N ALA A 53 13.36 -7.58 -12.92
CA ALA A 53 12.19 -7.38 -13.75
C ALA A 53 10.92 -7.47 -12.88
N GLU A 54 9.90 -6.66 -13.19
CA GLU A 54 8.56 -6.72 -12.60
C GLU A 54 8.51 -6.53 -11.07
N VAL A 55 9.50 -5.84 -10.51
CA VAL A 55 9.58 -5.53 -9.07
C VAL A 55 9.82 -4.04 -8.89
N ASN A 56 9.04 -3.41 -8.01
CA ASN A 56 9.20 -2.01 -7.66
C ASN A 56 10.59 -1.72 -7.07
N MET A 57 11.10 -0.52 -7.32
CA MET A 57 12.39 -0.08 -6.80
C MET A 57 12.24 0.60 -5.44
N MET A 58 13.19 0.39 -4.54
CA MET A 58 13.18 0.94 -3.20
C MET A 58 13.94 2.26 -3.15
N GLY A 59 13.31 3.31 -2.60
CA GLY A 59 13.96 4.59 -2.34
C GLY A 59 13.03 5.78 -2.61
N TYR A 60 12.67 5.98 -3.88
CA TYR A 60 11.89 7.14 -4.34
C TYR A 60 10.39 7.08 -4.01
N ALA A 61 9.91 5.97 -3.46
CA ALA A 61 8.49 5.77 -3.12
C ALA A 61 7.53 5.93 -4.32
N MET A 62 7.98 5.61 -5.54
CA MET A 62 7.18 5.68 -6.76
C MET A 62 6.67 4.32 -7.19
N MET A 63 5.34 4.15 -7.19
CA MET A 63 4.69 2.90 -7.60
C MET A 63 4.90 2.56 -9.09
N SER A 64 5.13 3.58 -9.92
CA SER A 64 5.42 3.40 -11.35
C SER A 64 6.88 3.02 -11.63
N GLN A 65 7.78 3.14 -10.64
CA GLN A 65 9.19 2.79 -10.82
C GLN A 65 9.37 1.28 -10.64
N ILE A 66 9.30 0.55 -11.76
CA ILE A 66 9.38 -0.90 -11.83
C ILE A 66 10.69 -1.26 -12.54
N ALA A 67 11.43 -2.22 -11.99
CA ALA A 67 12.65 -2.72 -12.62
C ALA A 67 12.33 -3.43 -13.94
N HIS A 68 13.08 -3.14 -15.01
CA HIS A 68 13.04 -3.77 -16.32
C HIS A 68 14.41 -4.24 -16.81
N GLY A 69 15.44 -4.17 -15.96
CA GLY A 69 16.75 -4.69 -16.30
C GLY A 69 17.79 -4.45 -15.22
N LEU A 70 19.05 -4.67 -15.61
CA LEU A 70 20.21 -4.58 -14.74
C LEU A 70 21.24 -3.64 -15.36
N HIS A 71 21.64 -2.62 -14.59
CA HIS A 71 22.79 -1.78 -14.89
C HIS A 71 24.02 -2.30 -14.13
N LEU A 72 23.97 -2.34 -12.80
CA LEU A 72 25.05 -2.81 -11.94
C LEU A 72 24.49 -3.81 -10.91
N ARG A 73 25.21 -4.92 -10.72
CA ARG A 73 24.91 -5.84 -9.62
C ARG A 73 25.11 -5.18 -8.26
N GLN A 74 24.39 -5.70 -7.28
CA GLN A 74 24.44 -5.29 -5.89
C GLN A 74 25.23 -6.34 -5.10
N TYR A 75 26.19 -5.91 -4.29
CA TYR A 75 27.03 -6.81 -3.49
C TYR A 75 26.90 -6.54 -1.99
N SER A 76 27.04 -7.60 -1.21
CA SER A 76 27.40 -7.53 0.21
C SER A 76 28.92 -7.60 0.36
N ARG A 77 29.49 -6.68 1.13
CA ARG A 77 30.93 -6.61 1.44
C ARG A 77 31.11 -6.69 2.96
N ALA A 78 31.61 -7.82 3.43
CA ALA A 78 31.77 -8.13 4.85
C ALA A 78 33.23 -8.03 5.30
N PHE A 79 33.43 -7.48 6.49
CA PHE A 79 34.71 -7.34 7.18
C PHE A 79 34.55 -7.95 8.56
N VAL A 80 35.22 -9.08 8.80
CA VAL A 80 35.19 -9.81 10.08
C VAL A 80 36.47 -9.49 10.84
N PHE A 81 36.34 -8.89 12.01
CA PHE A 81 37.43 -8.56 12.92
C PHE A 81 37.44 -9.55 14.07
N SER A 82 38.62 -9.98 14.50
CA SER A 82 38.79 -10.78 15.71
C SER A 82 39.99 -10.29 16.49
N ASN A 83 39.82 -10.22 17.80
CA ASN A 83 40.93 -10.18 18.73
C ASN A 83 41.43 -11.62 18.97
N THR A 84 42.72 -11.78 19.24
CA THR A 84 43.35 -13.04 19.62
C THR A 84 43.17 -13.39 21.09
N ALA A 85 42.91 -12.40 21.95
CA ALA A 85 42.81 -12.59 23.40
C ALA A 85 41.47 -13.20 23.85
N ASP A 86 40.34 -12.83 23.24
CA ASP A 86 39.00 -13.25 23.69
C ASP A 86 38.22 -14.12 22.69
N LYS A 87 38.81 -14.38 21.51
CA LYS A 87 38.21 -15.12 20.38
C LYS A 87 36.86 -14.57 19.92
N LYS A 88 36.48 -13.35 20.31
CA LYS A 88 35.23 -12.72 19.87
C LYS A 88 35.43 -12.18 18.47
N ARG A 89 34.39 -12.36 17.65
CA ARG A 89 34.35 -11.83 16.29
C ARG A 89 33.36 -10.68 16.22
N HIS A 90 33.71 -9.66 15.44
CA HIS A 90 32.85 -8.52 15.14
C HIS A 90 32.75 -8.38 13.63
N VAL A 91 31.57 -8.05 13.11
CA VAL A 91 31.33 -7.98 11.68
C VAL A 91 30.75 -6.62 11.32
N PHE A 92 31.40 -5.97 10.36
CA PHE A 92 30.83 -4.86 9.61
C PHE A 92 30.50 -5.32 8.20
N VAL A 93 29.26 -5.11 7.75
CA VAL A 93 28.82 -5.42 6.40
C VAL A 93 28.32 -4.14 5.73
N SER A 94 28.86 -3.82 4.55
CA SER A 94 28.32 -2.81 3.66
C SER A 94 27.57 -3.48 2.52
N ILE A 95 26.27 -3.23 2.39
CA ILE A 95 25.41 -3.80 1.35
C ILE A 95 25.00 -2.76 0.32
N ASP A 96 25.01 -3.14 -0.95
CA ASP A 96 24.53 -2.32 -2.06
C ASP A 96 23.00 -2.30 -2.12
N ALA A 97 22.32 -1.83 -1.07
CA ALA A 97 20.87 -1.76 -0.94
C ALA A 97 20.39 -0.37 -0.50
N CYS A 98 19.07 -0.16 -0.43
CA CYS A 98 18.49 1.10 0.01
C CYS A 98 18.60 1.31 1.53
N MET A 99 18.30 0.31 2.36
CA MET A 99 18.47 0.38 3.81
C MET A 99 18.87 -0.99 4.38
N GLY A 100 19.53 -1.00 5.55
CA GLY A 100 19.67 -2.21 6.35
C GLY A 100 18.40 -2.38 7.20
N THR A 101 17.63 -3.44 6.98
CA THR A 101 16.34 -3.64 7.67
C THR A 101 16.47 -4.57 8.87
N GLN A 102 15.57 -4.41 9.84
CA GLN A 102 15.55 -5.24 11.04
C GLN A 102 15.37 -6.73 10.72
N ILE A 103 14.42 -7.07 9.84
CA ILE A 103 14.18 -8.46 9.43
C ILE A 103 15.42 -9.09 8.80
N VAL A 104 16.14 -8.34 7.95
CA VAL A 104 17.39 -8.80 7.34
C VAL A 104 18.45 -9.05 8.42
N LYS A 105 18.64 -8.15 9.38
CA LYS A 105 19.60 -8.35 10.48
C LYS A 105 19.26 -9.60 11.30
N LEU A 106 18.02 -9.75 11.73
CA LEU A 106 17.57 -10.86 12.57
C LEU A 106 17.76 -12.20 11.87
N GLU A 107 17.36 -12.31 10.59
CA GLU A 107 17.48 -13.56 9.83
C GLU A 107 18.93 -13.89 9.46
N VAL A 108 19.76 -12.89 9.14
CA VAL A 108 21.20 -13.09 8.94
C VAL A 108 21.84 -13.65 10.21
N VAL A 109 21.57 -13.04 11.37
CA VAL A 109 22.10 -13.52 12.66
C VAL A 109 21.60 -14.92 12.97
N ASN A 110 20.31 -15.22 12.76
CA ASN A 110 19.73 -16.54 12.94
C ASN A 110 20.45 -17.61 12.09
N LYS A 111 20.69 -17.32 10.81
CA LYS A 111 21.42 -18.23 9.91
C LYS A 111 22.89 -18.39 10.32
N LEU A 112 23.57 -17.29 10.65
CA LEU A 112 24.95 -17.34 11.10
C LEU A 112 25.12 -18.09 12.41
N ASN A 113 24.19 -17.96 13.36
CA ASN A 113 24.24 -18.68 14.63
C ASN A 113 24.01 -20.20 14.44
N LYS A 114 23.31 -20.63 13.38
CA LYS A 114 23.22 -22.07 13.03
C LYS A 114 24.52 -22.60 12.44
N LEU A 115 25.22 -21.79 11.64
CA LEU A 115 26.50 -22.16 11.02
C LEU A 115 27.68 -22.06 11.99
N PHE A 116 27.66 -21.05 12.86
CA PHE A 116 28.71 -20.69 13.80
C PHE A 116 28.11 -20.39 15.19
N PRO A 117 27.66 -21.42 15.92
CA PRO A 117 26.95 -21.24 17.20
C PRO A 117 27.72 -20.36 18.19
N GLY A 118 27.06 -19.30 18.64
CA GLY A 118 27.59 -18.35 19.64
C GLY A 118 28.67 -17.39 19.14
N ILE A 119 29.13 -17.50 17.88
CA ILE A 119 30.17 -16.61 17.33
C ILE A 119 29.57 -15.31 16.81
N TYR A 120 28.45 -15.38 16.10
CA TYR A 120 27.76 -14.23 15.53
C TYR A 120 26.38 -14.08 16.14
N THR A 121 26.15 -12.94 16.77
CA THR A 121 24.95 -12.57 17.52
C THR A 121 24.51 -11.17 17.10
N GLU A 122 23.34 -10.74 17.56
CA GLU A 122 22.84 -9.38 17.30
C GLU A 122 23.78 -8.29 17.86
N SER A 123 24.56 -8.65 18.88
CA SER A 123 25.49 -7.81 19.61
C SER A 123 26.88 -7.76 18.99
N ASN A 124 27.13 -8.31 17.80
CA ASN A 124 28.42 -8.17 17.12
C ASN A 124 28.32 -8.20 15.58
N VAL A 125 27.11 -8.12 15.02
CA VAL A 125 26.84 -8.03 13.59
C VAL A 125 26.23 -6.67 13.26
N MET A 126 26.96 -5.85 12.49
CA MET A 126 26.52 -4.56 11.97
C MET A 126 26.31 -4.66 10.45
N ILE A 127 25.11 -4.28 9.99
CA ILE A 127 24.76 -4.23 8.57
C ILE A 127 24.42 -2.79 8.22
N SER A 128 25.17 -2.21 7.29
CA SER A 128 25.02 -0.86 6.77
C SER A 128 24.71 -0.92 5.28
N ALA A 129 23.76 -0.13 4.81
CA ALA A 129 23.45 -0.02 3.39
C ALA A 129 24.12 1.21 2.77
N ILE A 130 24.49 1.14 1.49
CA ILE A 130 25.00 2.31 0.75
C ILE A 130 23.90 3.31 0.38
N HIS A 131 22.64 2.97 0.67
CA HIS A 131 21.48 3.80 0.38
C HIS A 131 21.22 4.05 -1.11
N THR A 132 21.41 3.04 -1.97
CA THR A 132 21.01 3.12 -3.38
C THR A 132 19.49 3.14 -3.52
N HIS A 133 18.99 4.08 -4.32
CA HIS A 133 17.56 4.17 -4.67
C HIS A 133 17.20 3.34 -5.92
N SER A 134 18.16 2.54 -6.41
CA SER A 134 18.01 1.72 -7.62
C SER A 134 18.07 0.21 -7.35
N GLY A 135 17.68 -0.22 -6.15
CA GLY A 135 17.56 -1.64 -5.80
C GLY A 135 16.11 -2.14 -5.80
N PRO A 136 15.86 -3.45 -6.00
CA PRO A 136 14.51 -4.02 -5.87
C PRO A 136 13.98 -3.89 -4.43
N ALA A 137 12.69 -3.64 -4.28
CA ALA A 137 12.01 -3.44 -3.00
C ALA A 137 11.46 -4.76 -2.40
N GLY A 138 10.66 -4.63 -1.33
CA GLY A 138 9.94 -5.75 -0.71
C GLY A 138 10.74 -6.57 0.30
N PHE A 139 11.69 -5.95 1.02
CA PHE A 139 12.51 -6.61 2.07
C PHE A 139 12.37 -5.94 3.45
N PHE A 140 11.21 -5.34 3.70
CA PHE A 140 10.81 -4.73 4.97
C PHE A 140 9.70 -5.55 5.63
N GLN A 141 9.62 -5.48 6.95
CA GLN A 141 8.53 -6.09 7.74
C GLN A 141 7.47 -5.08 8.18
N TYR A 142 7.70 -3.79 7.91
CA TYR A 142 6.87 -2.69 8.40
C TYR A 142 6.05 -2.11 7.26
N LEU A 143 4.74 -2.05 7.46
CA LEU A 143 3.74 -1.68 6.44
C LEU A 143 4.11 -0.43 5.64
N LEU A 144 4.60 0.64 6.28
CA LEU A 144 4.94 1.90 5.61
C LEU A 144 5.84 1.70 4.38
N PHE A 145 6.83 0.82 4.49
CA PHE A 145 7.78 0.56 3.41
C PHE A 145 7.28 -0.50 2.42
N GLU A 146 6.28 -1.30 2.81
CA GLU A 146 5.63 -2.27 1.92
C GLU A 146 4.62 -1.61 0.97
N LEU A 147 4.08 -0.45 1.34
CA LEU A 147 3.07 0.25 0.53
C LEU A 147 3.57 0.53 -0.90
N THR A 148 4.80 1.03 -1.03
CA THR A 148 5.38 1.39 -2.33
C THR A 148 6.02 0.20 -3.04
N SER A 149 6.27 -0.90 -2.33
CA SER A 149 6.75 -2.16 -2.92
C SER A 149 5.63 -3.12 -3.29
N LEU A 150 4.37 -2.73 -3.06
CA LEU A 150 3.18 -3.55 -3.24
C LEU A 150 3.24 -4.87 -2.44
N GLY A 151 3.89 -4.83 -1.28
CA GLY A 151 4.06 -5.95 -0.36
C GLY A 151 5.49 -6.52 -0.28
N TYR A 152 5.58 -7.67 0.36
CA TYR A 152 6.84 -8.39 0.61
C TYR A 152 7.25 -9.26 -0.57
N VAL A 153 8.52 -9.18 -0.99
CA VAL A 153 9.10 -9.94 -2.10
C VAL A 153 10.13 -10.91 -1.55
N ASN A 154 9.73 -12.19 -1.47
CA ASN A 154 10.57 -13.28 -0.95
C ASN A 154 11.92 -13.37 -1.67
N GLN A 155 11.92 -13.27 -3.00
CA GLN A 155 13.12 -13.41 -3.83
C GLN A 155 14.16 -12.33 -3.50
N THR A 156 13.72 -11.07 -3.38
CA THR A 156 14.60 -9.96 -2.99
C THR A 156 15.16 -10.19 -1.60
N THR A 157 14.30 -10.53 -0.64
CA THR A 157 14.71 -10.65 0.76
C THR A 157 15.69 -11.81 0.97
N PHE A 158 15.44 -12.97 0.36
CA PHE A 158 16.35 -14.10 0.46
C PHE A 158 17.66 -13.86 -0.28
N ALA A 159 17.65 -13.20 -1.45
CA ALA A 159 18.90 -12.83 -2.14
C ALA A 159 19.79 -11.95 -1.25
N ILE A 160 19.20 -10.97 -0.56
CA ILE A 160 19.92 -10.11 0.39
C ILE A 160 20.43 -10.90 1.60
N ILE A 161 19.57 -11.66 2.28
CA ILE A 161 19.94 -12.42 3.48
C ILE A 161 21.04 -13.44 3.16
N ASP A 162 20.84 -14.25 2.13
CA ASP A 162 21.77 -15.33 1.78
C ASP A 162 23.10 -14.74 1.30
N GLY A 163 23.08 -13.69 0.49
CA GLY A 163 24.32 -13.06 0.04
C GLY A 163 25.08 -12.36 1.16
N ILE A 164 24.40 -11.79 2.17
CA ILE A 164 25.06 -11.28 3.37
C ILE A 164 25.73 -12.44 4.13
N VAL A 165 25.00 -13.52 4.40
CA VAL A 165 25.54 -14.70 5.10
C VAL A 165 26.77 -15.25 4.36
N GLU A 166 26.70 -15.43 3.04
CA GLU A 166 27.82 -15.93 2.25
C GLU A 166 29.02 -14.99 2.27
N SER A 167 28.81 -13.67 2.18
CA SER A 167 29.92 -12.71 2.30
C SER A 167 30.62 -12.80 3.66
N ILE A 168 29.86 -13.03 4.75
CA ILE A 168 30.41 -13.22 6.09
C ILE A 168 31.12 -14.57 6.22
N VAL A 169 30.58 -15.65 5.64
CA VAL A 169 31.23 -16.97 5.61
C VAL A 169 32.57 -16.90 4.87
N ILE A 170 32.61 -16.22 3.71
CA ILE A 170 33.85 -15.99 2.95
C ILE A 170 34.86 -15.23 3.82
N ALA A 171 34.44 -14.15 4.47
CA ALA A 171 35.30 -13.37 5.37
C ALA A 171 35.77 -14.21 6.57
N HIS A 172 34.89 -14.98 7.20
CA HIS A 172 35.19 -15.86 8.32
C HIS A 172 36.29 -16.85 7.97
N ASN A 173 36.23 -17.44 6.78
CA ASN A 173 37.14 -18.50 6.34
C ASN A 173 38.48 -17.97 5.80
N ASN A 174 38.63 -16.67 5.59
CA ASN A 174 39.83 -16.08 4.99
C ASN A 174 40.54 -15.02 5.86
N MET A 175 40.32 -15.08 7.18
CA MET A 175 40.98 -14.20 8.15
C MET A 175 42.51 -14.32 8.08
N LYS A 176 43.19 -13.17 8.08
CA LYS A 176 44.65 -13.06 8.11
C LYS A 176 45.11 -12.02 9.11
N LYS A 177 46.36 -12.13 9.57
CA LYS A 177 47.02 -11.07 10.35
C LYS A 177 47.10 -9.82 9.50
N THR A 178 46.54 -8.73 9.98
CA THR A 178 46.27 -7.53 9.20
C THR A 178 46.63 -6.29 10.02
N ASN A 179 47.43 -5.42 9.42
CA ASN A 179 47.65 -4.05 9.89
C ASN A 179 46.54 -3.16 9.31
N ILE A 180 45.91 -2.37 10.18
CA ILE A 180 44.86 -1.42 9.80
C ILE A 180 45.45 -0.02 9.83
N PHE A 181 45.24 0.75 8.76
CA PHE A 181 45.65 2.15 8.67
C PHE A 181 44.43 3.03 8.46
N ILE A 182 44.45 4.24 9.02
CA ILE A 182 43.40 5.24 8.86
C ILE A 182 43.93 6.46 8.13
N ASN A 183 43.12 7.03 7.25
CA ASN A 183 43.39 8.31 6.61
C ASN A 183 42.08 9.08 6.39
N GLN A 184 42.17 10.39 6.16
CA GLN A 184 41.00 11.22 5.87
C GLN A 184 41.33 12.36 4.91
N GLY A 185 40.35 12.79 4.13
CA GLY A 185 40.49 13.90 3.19
C GLY A 185 39.16 14.30 2.56
N GLU A 186 39.10 15.51 2.02
CA GLU A 186 37.87 16.05 1.44
C GLU A 186 37.61 15.52 0.03
N VAL A 187 36.35 15.24 -0.30
CA VAL A 187 35.88 14.89 -1.64
C VAL A 187 35.24 16.12 -2.29
N PRO A 188 35.97 16.88 -3.11
CA PRO A 188 35.47 18.14 -3.63
C PRO A 188 34.36 17.93 -4.68
N ASN A 189 33.33 18.78 -4.61
CA ASN A 189 32.26 18.86 -5.61
C ASN A 189 31.55 17.51 -5.85
N ALA A 190 31.48 16.61 -4.88
CA ALA A 190 30.75 15.36 -4.99
C ALA A 190 29.33 15.44 -4.42
N ASN A 191 29.01 16.50 -3.69
CA ASN A 191 27.71 16.69 -3.06
C ASN A 191 27.31 18.17 -2.91
N ILE A 192 26.01 18.39 -2.66
CA ILE A 192 25.41 19.66 -2.24
C ILE A 192 24.40 19.43 -1.10
N ASN A 193 24.12 20.45 -0.29
CA ASN A 193 23.03 20.38 0.69
C ASN A 193 21.67 20.57 -0.02
N ARG A 194 20.75 19.62 0.12
CA ARG A 194 19.40 19.67 -0.49
C ARG A 194 18.33 20.34 0.37
N SER A 195 18.68 20.76 1.58
CA SER A 195 17.84 21.50 2.52
C SER A 195 18.62 22.63 3.23
N PRO A 196 19.28 23.54 2.49
CA PRO A 196 20.22 24.52 3.05
C PRO A 196 19.54 25.54 3.98
N THR A 197 18.25 25.81 3.79
CA THR A 197 17.47 26.67 4.67
C THR A 197 17.29 26.06 6.06
N SER A 198 17.16 24.74 6.15
CA SER A 198 17.10 24.00 7.42
C SER A 198 18.46 24.00 8.12
N TYR A 199 19.56 23.79 7.39
CA TYR A 199 20.92 23.90 7.95
C TYR A 199 21.19 25.28 8.56
N LYS A 200 20.70 26.36 7.91
CA LYS A 200 20.78 27.74 8.44
C LYS A 200 20.00 27.98 9.73
N ARG A 201 19.21 27.02 10.22
CA ARG A 201 18.55 27.09 11.53
C ARG A 201 19.43 26.58 12.68
N ASN A 202 20.49 25.84 12.39
CA ASN A 202 21.48 25.45 13.42
C ASN A 202 22.13 26.70 14.03
N PRO A 203 22.55 26.72 15.30
CA PRO A 203 23.21 27.88 15.91
C PRO A 203 24.39 28.42 15.09
N ALA A 204 24.49 29.75 14.95
CA ALA A 204 25.55 30.37 14.15
C ALA A 204 26.97 30.03 14.65
N SER A 205 27.14 29.90 15.97
CA SER A 205 28.40 29.48 16.61
C SER A 205 28.79 28.03 16.31
N GLU A 206 27.81 27.17 16.03
CA GLU A 206 28.05 25.79 15.62
C GLU A 206 28.45 25.74 14.14
N ARG A 207 27.68 26.40 13.26
CA ARG A 207 28.00 26.43 11.82
C ARG A 207 29.38 27.00 11.53
N ALA A 208 29.84 27.98 12.32
CA ALA A 208 31.19 28.56 12.17
C ALA A 208 32.34 27.55 12.40
N LYS A 209 32.06 26.36 12.94
CA LYS A 209 33.05 25.27 13.09
C LYS A 209 33.26 24.47 11.81
N TYR A 210 32.42 24.65 10.80
CA TYR A 210 32.41 23.87 9.57
C TYR A 210 32.60 24.80 8.36
N THR A 211 33.36 24.35 7.37
CA THR A 211 33.61 25.10 6.14
C THR A 211 32.41 25.01 5.18
N HIS A 212 31.69 23.89 5.21
CA HIS A 212 30.60 23.56 4.30
C HIS A 212 29.31 23.25 5.06
N ASP A 213 28.17 23.27 4.36
CA ASP A 213 26.88 22.80 4.87
C ASP A 213 26.62 21.32 4.58
N THR A 214 27.60 20.62 4.01
CA THR A 214 27.66 19.16 3.87
C THR A 214 28.95 18.63 4.49
N ASP A 215 28.94 17.35 4.89
CA ASP A 215 30.18 16.68 5.28
C ASP A 215 30.94 16.20 4.04
N THR A 216 31.97 16.97 3.66
CA THR A 216 32.84 16.67 2.51
C THR A 216 33.96 15.69 2.85
N ASN A 217 34.19 15.40 4.13
CA ASN A 217 35.29 14.55 4.55
C ASN A 217 34.98 13.08 4.21
N MET A 218 36.01 12.37 3.74
CA MET A 218 36.01 10.92 3.59
C MET A 218 36.97 10.34 4.62
N VAL A 219 36.52 9.32 5.33
CA VAL A 219 37.37 8.54 6.25
C VAL A 219 37.63 7.17 5.64
N LEU A 220 38.91 6.84 5.50
CA LEU A 220 39.38 5.56 4.97
C LEU A 220 39.92 4.68 6.08
N LEU A 221 39.56 3.40 6.06
CA LEU A 221 40.33 2.31 6.67
C LEU A 221 40.96 1.43 5.59
N LYS A 222 42.29 1.31 5.63
CA LYS A 222 43.11 0.45 4.75
C LYS A 222 43.53 -0.81 5.48
N PHE A 223 43.40 -1.96 4.82
CA PHE A 223 43.75 -3.27 5.35
C PHE A 223 44.92 -3.89 4.58
N VAL A 224 46.01 -4.17 5.28
CA VAL A 224 47.25 -4.75 4.72
C VAL A 224 47.64 -5.98 5.50
N GLU A 225 47.89 -7.09 4.82
CA GLU A 225 48.37 -8.33 5.44
C GLU A 225 49.73 -8.07 6.12
N ALA A 226 49.83 -8.41 7.41
CA ALA A 226 50.98 -8.06 8.23
C ALA A 226 52.26 -8.82 7.80
N ASP A 227 52.11 -10.07 7.37
CA ASP A 227 53.23 -10.94 7.05
C ASP A 227 53.80 -10.69 5.64
N THR A 228 52.93 -10.34 4.68
CA THR A 228 53.29 -10.23 3.25
C THR A 228 53.34 -8.79 2.74
N GLY A 229 52.75 -7.84 3.48
CA GLY A 229 52.51 -6.47 2.99
C GLY A 229 51.44 -6.39 1.90
N LYS A 230 50.73 -7.49 1.60
CA LYS A 230 49.71 -7.52 0.55
C LYS A 230 48.50 -6.67 0.94
N GLU A 231 48.10 -5.80 0.04
CA GLU A 231 46.90 -4.98 0.19
C GLU A 231 45.65 -5.84 0.00
N ARG A 232 44.73 -5.80 0.96
CA ARG A 232 43.61 -6.76 1.05
C ARG A 232 42.24 -6.12 0.86
N GLY A 233 42.08 -4.86 1.25
CA GLY A 233 40.81 -4.17 1.08
C GLY A 233 40.77 -2.81 1.73
N MET A 234 39.61 -2.17 1.63
CA MET A 234 39.33 -0.89 2.29
C MET A 234 37.85 -0.68 2.61
N ILE A 235 37.60 0.18 3.60
CA ILE A 235 36.27 0.78 3.85
C ILE A 235 36.41 2.30 3.81
N ASN A 236 35.53 2.96 3.06
CA ASN A 236 35.48 4.42 2.91
C ASN A 236 34.12 4.92 3.39
N TRP A 237 34.10 5.83 4.37
CA TRP A 237 32.88 6.51 4.81
C TRP A 237 32.85 7.92 4.22
N HIS A 238 31.77 8.26 3.53
CA HIS A 238 31.56 9.60 2.98
C HIS A 238 30.07 9.89 2.82
N ALA A 239 29.62 11.09 3.16
CA ALA A 239 28.21 11.48 3.10
C ALA A 239 27.82 11.91 1.69
N VAL A 240 27.01 11.10 1.00
CA VAL A 240 26.33 11.48 -0.25
C VAL A 240 25.25 10.45 -0.57
N HIS A 241 24.03 10.88 -0.90
CA HIS A 241 22.99 9.96 -1.35
C HIS A 241 23.40 9.20 -2.62
N CYS A 242 22.96 7.95 -2.73
CA CYS A 242 23.03 7.17 -3.96
C CYS A 242 21.74 7.37 -4.78
N THR A 243 21.56 8.61 -5.22
CA THR A 243 20.43 9.12 -6.03
C THR A 243 20.92 9.77 -7.33
N SER A 244 22.09 9.35 -7.84
CA SER A 244 22.55 9.81 -9.15
C SER A 244 21.73 9.20 -10.29
N MET A 245 21.29 7.95 -10.10
CA MET A 245 20.21 7.34 -10.88
C MET A 245 18.88 7.85 -10.31
N ASN A 246 18.19 8.71 -11.06
CA ASN A 246 16.95 9.36 -10.61
C ASN A 246 15.74 8.39 -10.62
N ASN A 247 14.58 8.91 -10.29
CA ASN A 247 13.33 8.15 -10.20
C ASN A 247 12.73 7.70 -11.55
N THR A 248 13.29 8.12 -12.69
CA THR A 248 12.91 7.61 -14.02
C THR A 248 13.76 6.41 -14.46
N ASN A 249 14.75 6.01 -13.65
CA ASN A 249 15.52 4.80 -13.87
C ASN A 249 14.67 3.55 -13.62
N GLU A 250 14.82 2.56 -14.50
CA GLU A 250 14.18 1.24 -14.40
C GLU A 250 15.21 0.09 -14.37
N LEU A 251 16.51 0.40 -14.21
CA LEU A 251 17.59 -0.59 -14.17
C LEU A 251 18.12 -0.76 -12.75
N VAL A 252 18.19 -2.00 -12.27
CA VAL A 252 18.81 -2.30 -10.97
C VAL A 252 20.27 -1.85 -10.97
N SER A 253 20.65 -1.05 -9.97
CA SER A 253 21.97 -0.43 -9.88
C SER A 253 22.40 -0.19 -8.43
N SER A 254 23.70 -0.34 -8.20
CA SER A 254 24.37 0.05 -6.96
C SER A 254 24.81 1.53 -6.95
N ASP A 255 24.41 2.31 -7.97
CA ASP A 255 24.56 3.77 -8.06
C ASP A 255 26.02 4.24 -7.86
N ASN A 256 26.23 5.47 -7.38
CA ASN A 256 27.54 6.12 -7.37
C ASN A 256 28.54 5.44 -6.40
N LYS A 257 28.12 5.00 -5.20
CA LYS A 257 28.99 4.30 -4.24
C LYS A 257 29.29 2.87 -4.65
N GLY A 258 28.30 2.16 -5.21
CA GLY A 258 28.50 0.82 -5.73
C GLY A 258 29.46 0.84 -6.91
N TYR A 259 29.33 1.82 -7.79
CA TYR A 259 30.26 1.98 -8.90
C TYR A 259 31.67 2.38 -8.44
N ALA A 260 31.80 3.27 -7.45
CA ALA A 260 33.10 3.60 -6.83
C ALA A 260 33.77 2.36 -6.21
N SER A 261 32.98 1.50 -5.55
CA SER A 261 33.44 0.22 -5.01
C SER A 261 33.98 -0.68 -6.11
N LEU A 262 33.27 -0.81 -7.24
CA LEU A 262 33.71 -1.60 -8.38
C LEU A 262 34.98 -1.06 -9.06
N LEU A 263 35.12 0.27 -9.15
CA LEU A 263 36.34 0.92 -9.68
C LEU A 263 37.55 0.61 -8.80
N ALA A 264 37.39 0.76 -7.48
CA ALA A 264 38.40 0.41 -6.50
C ALA A 264 38.78 -1.08 -6.54
N GLU A 265 37.80 -1.98 -6.58
CA GLU A 265 38.04 -3.42 -6.68
C GLU A 265 38.78 -3.76 -7.99
N LYS A 266 38.42 -3.11 -9.10
CA LYS A 266 39.12 -3.28 -10.38
C LYS A 266 40.55 -2.74 -10.36
N HIS A 267 40.82 -1.70 -9.57
CA HIS A 267 42.16 -1.10 -9.45
C HIS A 267 43.17 -2.07 -8.83
N PHE A 268 42.79 -2.75 -7.74
CA PHE A 268 43.71 -3.60 -6.97
C PHE A 268 43.67 -5.08 -7.37
N ASN A 269 42.58 -5.56 -7.96
CA ASN A 269 42.51 -6.94 -8.43
C ASN A 269 43.27 -7.12 -9.77
N PRO A 270 43.79 -8.33 -10.07
CA PRO A 270 44.55 -8.58 -11.29
C PRO A 270 43.80 -8.14 -12.56
N PRO A 271 44.50 -7.60 -13.59
CA PRO A 271 43.88 -7.23 -14.85
C PRO A 271 43.08 -8.37 -15.46
N GLY A 272 41.89 -8.07 -15.96
CA GLY A 272 40.97 -9.07 -16.51
C GLY A 272 40.08 -9.77 -15.48
N THR A 273 40.23 -9.49 -14.18
CA THR A 273 39.29 -9.95 -13.14
C THR A 273 37.90 -9.38 -13.43
N PRO A 274 36.85 -10.22 -13.59
CA PRO A 274 35.49 -9.74 -13.80
C PRO A 274 34.98 -8.90 -12.62
N ALA A 275 34.11 -7.93 -12.88
CA ALA A 275 33.45 -7.16 -11.83
C ALA A 275 32.77 -8.09 -10.80
N GLY A 276 32.93 -7.78 -9.51
CA GLY A 276 32.44 -8.63 -8.41
C GLY A 276 33.33 -9.84 -8.08
N ARG A 277 34.40 -10.10 -8.83
CA ARG A 277 35.41 -11.15 -8.54
C ARG A 277 36.73 -10.54 -8.06
N GLY A 278 37.63 -11.38 -7.55
CA GLY A 278 38.92 -10.97 -7.00
C GLY A 278 38.93 -10.92 -5.47
N GLU A 279 40.13 -11.00 -4.89
CA GLU A 279 40.34 -11.07 -3.44
C GLU A 279 40.27 -9.71 -2.75
N PHE A 280 40.56 -8.62 -3.46
CA PHE A 280 40.46 -7.27 -2.90
C PHE A 280 38.99 -6.87 -2.76
N VAL A 281 38.61 -6.38 -1.58
CA VAL A 281 37.24 -5.93 -1.25
C VAL A 281 37.28 -4.44 -0.88
N ALA A 282 36.50 -3.63 -1.60
CA ALA A 282 36.41 -2.19 -1.33
C ALA A 282 34.96 -1.79 -1.06
N ALA A 283 34.68 -1.28 0.14
CA ALA A 283 33.35 -0.79 0.50
C ALA A 283 33.33 0.75 0.56
N PHE A 284 32.33 1.36 -0.07
CA PHE A 284 32.00 2.78 0.08
C PHE A 284 30.73 2.89 0.93
N ALA A 285 30.92 3.00 2.24
CA ALA A 285 29.87 3.09 3.23
C ALA A 285 29.30 4.52 3.34
N GLN A 286 28.14 4.59 3.97
CA GLN A 286 27.44 5.84 4.24
C GLN A 286 27.83 6.44 5.59
N SER A 287 27.84 7.77 5.64
CA SER A 287 27.91 8.57 6.88
C SER A 287 26.56 9.28 7.11
N ASN A 288 26.57 10.53 7.55
CA ASN A 288 25.44 11.45 7.74
C ASN A 288 24.93 12.06 6.42
N LEU A 289 24.30 11.25 5.58
CA LEU A 289 23.84 11.64 4.24
C LEU A 289 22.50 12.39 4.17
N GLY A 290 21.77 12.57 5.28
CA GLY A 290 20.33 12.89 5.29
C GLY A 290 19.87 14.06 4.41
N ASP A 291 20.66 15.12 4.34
CA ASP A 291 20.44 16.33 3.55
C ASP A 291 21.51 16.53 2.46
N VAL A 292 22.21 15.47 2.07
CA VAL A 292 23.36 15.53 1.16
C VAL A 292 23.06 14.84 -0.18
N SER A 293 22.94 15.62 -1.25
CA SER A 293 22.58 15.15 -2.60
C SER A 293 23.82 15.04 -3.51
N PRO A 294 23.91 14.03 -4.41
CA PRO A 294 24.93 13.94 -5.45
C PRO A 294 24.68 14.86 -6.65
N ASN A 295 23.51 15.51 -6.71
CA ASN A 295 23.03 16.25 -7.88
C ASN A 295 23.57 17.69 -7.89
N THR A 296 24.87 17.81 -8.15
CA THR A 296 25.65 19.03 -7.92
C THR A 296 25.36 20.20 -8.86
N LYS A 297 24.58 20.03 -9.93
CA LYS A 297 24.10 21.18 -10.72
C LYS A 297 23.02 21.97 -9.96
N GLY A 298 22.42 21.40 -8.91
CA GLY A 298 21.43 22.05 -8.08
C GLY A 298 20.01 22.04 -8.67
N PRO A 299 19.02 22.48 -7.87
CA PRO A 299 17.60 22.37 -8.20
C PRO A 299 17.12 23.45 -9.19
N HIS A 300 16.52 23.01 -10.29
CA HIS A 300 15.94 23.88 -11.32
C HIS A 300 14.54 23.41 -11.72
N CYS A 301 13.76 24.35 -12.24
CA CYS A 301 12.43 24.11 -12.77
C CYS A 301 12.49 23.41 -14.13
N LEU A 302 11.82 22.26 -14.27
CA LEU A 302 11.85 21.47 -15.50
C LEU A 302 11.30 22.21 -16.73
N ASP A 303 10.36 23.12 -16.54
CA ASP A 303 9.68 23.86 -17.60
C ASP A 303 10.39 25.16 -17.99
N THR A 304 10.91 25.91 -17.02
CA THR A 304 11.53 27.23 -17.27
C THR A 304 13.05 27.21 -17.27
N GLY A 305 13.67 26.22 -16.63
CA GLY A 305 15.12 26.18 -16.39
C GLY A 305 15.59 27.13 -15.28
N GLU A 306 14.69 27.89 -14.66
CA GLU A 306 15.03 28.81 -13.57
C GLU A 306 15.34 28.05 -12.26
N PRO A 307 16.13 28.64 -11.33
CA PRO A 307 16.34 28.04 -10.01
C PRO A 307 15.04 27.86 -9.23
N CYS A 308 14.89 26.74 -8.53
CA CYS A 308 13.72 26.51 -7.68
C CYS A 308 13.63 27.48 -6.49
N ASP A 309 12.44 27.62 -5.93
CA ASP A 309 12.30 28.25 -4.62
C ASP A 309 13.01 27.43 -3.54
N ILE A 310 13.95 28.06 -2.83
CA ILE A 310 14.85 27.38 -1.89
C ILE A 310 14.16 26.95 -0.57
N LEU A 311 13.02 27.58 -0.21
CA LEU A 311 12.33 27.29 1.03
C LEU A 311 11.39 26.09 0.86
N THR A 312 10.63 26.09 -0.23
CA THR A 312 9.57 25.13 -0.50
C THR A 312 9.96 24.02 -1.47
N SER A 313 11.09 24.21 -2.19
CA SER A 313 11.50 23.36 -3.31
C SER A 313 10.42 23.27 -4.39
N THR A 314 9.90 24.42 -4.83
CA THR A 314 8.81 24.48 -5.82
C THR A 314 9.14 25.39 -7.00
N CYS A 315 8.37 25.21 -8.09
CA CYS A 315 8.39 26.01 -9.30
C CYS A 315 6.98 26.55 -9.58
N GLY A 316 6.74 27.80 -9.20
CA GLY A 316 5.40 28.39 -9.22
C GLY A 316 4.43 27.64 -8.29
N GLY A 317 4.92 27.15 -7.14
CA GLY A 317 4.12 26.40 -6.17
C GLY A 317 4.00 24.90 -6.41
N ARG A 318 4.53 24.39 -7.53
CA ARG A 318 4.54 22.94 -7.86
C ARG A 318 5.86 22.30 -7.47
N ASN A 319 5.85 21.30 -6.59
CA ASN A 319 7.06 20.61 -6.16
C ASN A 319 7.55 19.60 -7.20
N GLU A 320 6.66 18.98 -7.99
CA GLU A 320 7.02 17.99 -9.02
C GLU A 320 7.93 18.56 -10.12
N MET A 321 7.87 19.88 -10.29
CA MET A 321 8.65 20.59 -11.30
C MET A 321 10.05 20.98 -10.83
N CYS A 322 10.35 20.86 -9.54
CA CYS A 322 11.65 21.22 -8.98
C CYS A 322 12.56 20.00 -8.84
N VAL A 323 13.59 19.90 -9.68
CA VAL A 323 14.50 18.74 -9.71
C VAL A 323 15.96 19.19 -9.72
N ALA A 324 16.79 18.53 -8.93
CA ALA A 324 18.24 18.70 -8.96
C ALA A 324 18.90 17.75 -9.95
N PHE A 325 19.89 18.25 -10.69
CA PHE A 325 20.58 17.48 -11.71
C PHE A 325 22.02 17.13 -11.32
N GLY A 326 22.43 15.93 -11.71
CA GLY A 326 23.81 15.48 -11.61
C GLY A 326 24.76 16.23 -12.57
N PRO A 327 26.08 16.11 -12.37
CA PRO A 327 27.08 16.81 -13.16
C PRO A 327 27.20 16.35 -14.63
N GLY A 328 26.71 15.15 -14.97
CA GLY A 328 26.78 14.61 -16.34
C GLY A 328 25.65 15.08 -17.24
N ASP A 329 25.67 14.64 -18.50
CA ASP A 329 24.61 14.90 -19.48
C ASP A 329 23.37 14.02 -19.25
N ASN A 330 23.55 12.90 -18.54
CA ASN A 330 22.48 12.01 -18.13
C ASN A 330 22.79 11.36 -16.76
N MET A 331 21.85 10.56 -16.26
CA MET A 331 21.97 9.90 -14.95
C MET A 331 23.12 8.88 -14.87
N PHE A 332 23.42 8.16 -15.95
CA PHE A 332 24.51 7.18 -15.99
C PHE A 332 25.87 7.87 -15.92
N GLU A 333 26.03 8.95 -16.68
CA GLU A 333 27.23 9.77 -16.65
C GLU A 333 27.38 10.49 -15.30
N SER A 334 26.30 11.03 -14.75
CA SER A 334 26.30 11.63 -13.42
C SER A 334 26.74 10.63 -12.35
N THR A 335 26.18 9.41 -12.39
CA THR A 335 26.58 8.30 -11.52
C THR A 335 28.07 8.00 -11.65
N LYS A 336 28.58 7.95 -12.88
CA LYS A 336 30.01 7.75 -13.16
C LYS A 336 30.88 8.89 -12.62
N ILE A 337 30.51 10.14 -12.83
CA ILE A 337 31.30 11.30 -12.38
C ILE A 337 31.38 11.32 -10.85
N ILE A 338 30.25 11.17 -10.15
CA ILE A 338 30.20 11.17 -8.69
C ILE A 338 30.94 9.94 -8.11
N ALA A 339 30.85 8.79 -8.76
CA ALA A 339 31.63 7.61 -8.39
C ALA A 339 33.15 7.84 -8.54
N ASN A 340 33.61 8.43 -9.65
CA ASN A 340 35.03 8.69 -9.87
C ASN A 340 35.59 9.69 -8.85
N LYS A 341 34.85 10.75 -8.50
CA LYS A 341 35.28 11.70 -7.46
C LYS A 341 35.54 11.00 -6.11
N GLN A 342 34.62 10.12 -5.70
CA GLN A 342 34.80 9.32 -4.48
C GLN A 342 35.97 8.34 -4.61
N TYR A 343 36.07 7.64 -5.75
CA TYR A 343 37.10 6.66 -6.01
C TYR A 343 38.52 7.27 -6.03
N GLU A 344 38.72 8.39 -6.73
CA GLU A 344 40.03 9.05 -6.85
C GLU A 344 40.58 9.47 -5.48
N VAL A 345 39.75 10.10 -4.65
CA VAL A 345 40.12 10.48 -3.28
C VAL A 345 40.38 9.24 -2.43
N ALA A 346 39.56 8.19 -2.53
CA ALA A 346 39.78 6.96 -1.80
C ALA A 346 41.12 6.30 -2.15
N ILE A 347 41.51 6.28 -3.44
CA ILE A 347 42.82 5.74 -3.87
C ILE A 347 43.97 6.60 -3.36
N ASP A 348 43.88 7.93 -3.45
CA ASP A 348 44.91 8.82 -2.92
C ASP A 348 45.09 8.63 -1.41
N LEU A 349 43.98 8.63 -0.65
CA LEU A 349 43.99 8.36 0.78
C LEU A 349 44.61 6.99 1.09
N PHE A 350 44.34 5.98 0.26
CA PHE A 350 44.83 4.62 0.43
C PHE A 350 46.32 4.48 0.18
N MET A 351 46.84 5.18 -0.83
CA MET A 351 48.29 5.20 -1.10
C MET A 351 49.05 5.97 -0.02
N ASN A 352 48.44 7.02 0.55
CA ASN A 352 49.07 7.90 1.54
C ASN A 352 48.79 7.53 3.01
N ALA A 353 47.98 6.49 3.27
CA ALA A 353 47.63 6.07 4.63
C ALA A 353 48.84 5.51 5.40
N ASN A 354 49.31 6.25 6.40
CA ASN A 354 50.46 5.87 7.23
C ASN A 354 50.14 5.74 8.73
N LYS A 355 48.99 6.24 9.18
CA LYS A 355 48.59 6.20 10.58
C LYS A 355 47.99 4.84 10.92
N LYS A 356 48.76 4.00 11.64
CA LYS A 356 48.31 2.68 12.09
C LYS A 356 47.26 2.79 13.20
N VAL A 357 46.20 1.99 13.11
CA VAL A 357 45.15 1.86 14.14
C VAL A 357 45.58 0.82 15.17
N THR A 358 45.64 1.22 16.44
CA THR A 358 46.05 0.37 17.59
C THR A 358 45.00 0.46 18.69
N GLY A 359 44.93 -0.55 19.55
CA GLY A 359 44.02 -0.58 20.70
C GLY A 359 43.06 -1.76 20.69
N PRO A 360 42.28 -1.94 21.77
CA PRO A 360 41.37 -3.06 21.89
C PRO A 360 40.19 -2.92 20.93
N LEU A 361 39.73 -4.07 20.41
CA LEU A 361 38.45 -4.15 19.72
C LEU A 361 37.31 -4.20 20.74
N GLY A 362 36.34 -3.31 20.58
CA GLY A 362 35.13 -3.25 21.39
C GLY A 362 33.90 -3.12 20.52
N PHE A 363 32.77 -3.65 21.00
CA PHE A 363 31.48 -3.52 20.34
C PHE A 363 30.39 -3.37 21.38
N VAL A 364 29.47 -2.44 21.14
CA VAL A 364 28.32 -2.17 22.00
C VAL A 364 27.09 -2.13 21.11
N GLU A 365 26.06 -2.86 21.51
CA GLU A 365 24.74 -2.80 20.92
C GLU A 365 23.72 -2.59 22.03
N GLN A 366 22.70 -1.83 21.70
CA GLN A 366 21.56 -1.62 22.57
C GLN A 366 20.33 -1.46 21.70
N THR A 367 19.34 -2.30 21.95
CA THR A 367 18.00 -2.11 21.42
C THR A 367 17.25 -1.12 22.31
N ILE A 368 16.81 -0.01 21.73
CA ILE A 368 16.16 1.10 22.43
C ILE A 368 14.74 1.27 21.90
N ASP A 369 13.77 1.34 22.80
CA ASP A 369 12.40 1.72 22.45
C ASP A 369 12.31 3.23 22.23
N MET A 370 12.49 3.68 20.99
CA MET A 370 12.47 5.09 20.63
C MET A 370 11.11 5.80 20.82
N THR A 371 10.04 5.13 21.24
CA THR A 371 8.69 5.72 21.30
C THR A 371 8.46 6.65 22.49
N ASN A 372 9.28 6.59 23.55
CA ASN A 372 9.14 7.41 24.75
C ASN A 372 10.46 7.54 25.55
N GLN A 373 11.58 7.78 24.88
CA GLN A 373 12.89 7.98 25.52
C GLN A 373 12.97 9.35 26.17
N VAL A 374 13.45 9.39 27.42
CA VAL A 374 13.71 10.65 28.15
C VAL A 374 15.01 11.26 27.67
N VAL A 375 14.96 12.50 27.21
CA VAL A 375 16.11 13.29 26.76
C VAL A 375 16.26 14.50 27.68
N THR A 376 17.43 14.68 28.27
CA THR A 376 17.75 15.87 29.06
C THR A 376 18.39 16.92 28.16
N LEU A 377 17.73 18.07 28.01
CA LEU A 377 18.23 19.20 27.24
C LEU A 377 19.37 19.92 27.98
N SER A 378 20.12 20.76 27.29
CA SER A 378 21.26 21.52 27.85
C SER A 378 20.88 22.44 29.02
N ASN A 379 19.61 22.84 29.11
CA ASN A 379 19.07 23.64 30.22
C ASN A 379 18.54 22.79 31.40
N GLY A 380 18.74 21.47 31.38
CA GLY A 380 18.27 20.51 32.40
C GLY A 380 16.81 20.07 32.24
N THR A 381 16.06 20.61 31.27
CA THR A 381 14.68 20.21 31.01
C THR A 381 14.64 18.80 30.46
N GLN A 382 13.81 17.93 31.04
CA GLN A 382 13.54 16.61 30.48
C GLN A 382 12.39 16.68 29.48
N VAL A 383 12.64 16.15 28.29
CA VAL A 383 11.65 15.98 27.23
C VAL A 383 11.59 14.52 26.82
N HIS A 384 10.57 14.13 26.07
CA HIS A 384 10.36 12.75 25.63
C HIS A 384 10.40 12.67 24.11
N THR A 385 10.94 11.57 23.57
CA THR A 385 10.73 11.22 22.16
C THR A 385 9.26 10.84 21.94
N CYS A 386 8.81 10.95 20.69
CA CYS A 386 7.44 10.66 20.31
C CYS A 386 7.33 9.28 19.66
N LYS A 387 6.11 8.74 19.62
CA LYS A 387 5.78 7.68 18.65
C LYS A 387 6.05 8.15 17.23
N PRO A 388 6.48 7.25 16.32
CA PRO A 388 6.82 7.61 14.96
C PRO A 388 5.60 8.21 14.24
N ALA A 389 5.80 9.39 13.65
CA ALA A 389 4.82 10.11 12.85
C ALA A 389 5.54 10.81 11.70
N MET A 390 4.86 10.95 10.56
CA MET A 390 5.39 11.60 9.36
C MET A 390 4.63 12.91 9.16
N GLY A 391 5.38 14.01 8.99
CA GLY A 391 4.81 15.32 8.68
C GLY A 391 4.37 15.43 7.21
N TYR A 392 3.62 16.48 6.88
CA TYR A 392 3.12 16.75 5.52
C TYR A 392 4.23 16.74 4.46
N SER A 393 5.35 17.40 4.73
CA SER A 393 6.49 17.45 3.81
C SER A 393 7.13 16.10 3.51
N PHE A 394 6.80 15.02 4.22
CA PHE A 394 7.18 13.67 3.79
C PHE A 394 6.63 13.36 2.39
N ALA A 395 5.39 13.74 2.12
CA ALA A 395 4.75 13.50 0.83
C ALA A 395 5.24 14.46 -0.27
N ALA A 396 5.94 15.55 0.08
CA ALA A 396 6.54 16.47 -0.89
C ALA A 396 7.78 15.90 -1.59
N GLY A 397 8.37 14.83 -1.04
CA GLY A 397 9.64 14.29 -1.50
C GLY A 397 10.78 15.30 -1.35
N THR A 398 11.77 15.23 -2.25
CA THR A 398 12.91 16.15 -2.26
C THR A 398 13.29 16.57 -3.68
N ILE A 399 14.25 17.46 -3.84
CA ILE A 399 14.79 17.83 -5.16
C ILE A 399 15.44 16.66 -5.91
N ASP A 400 15.82 15.57 -5.22
CA ASP A 400 16.39 14.36 -5.86
C ASP A 400 15.30 13.43 -6.43
N GLY A 401 14.06 13.63 -6.00
CA GLY A 401 12.90 12.80 -6.29
C GLY A 401 11.68 13.45 -5.67
N PRO A 402 11.00 14.34 -6.40
CA PRO A 402 9.86 15.06 -5.86
C PRO A 402 8.70 14.10 -5.63
N GLY A 403 7.96 14.34 -4.55
CA GLY A 403 6.75 13.60 -4.23
C GLY A 403 5.55 14.13 -5.01
N ALA A 404 4.38 13.51 -4.83
CA ALA A 404 3.17 13.83 -5.59
C ALA A 404 2.16 14.63 -4.75
N PHE A 405 1.14 15.18 -5.42
CA PHE A 405 -0.08 15.77 -4.82
C PHE A 405 0.09 17.15 -4.17
N ASP A 406 0.92 18.02 -4.77
CA ASP A 406 1.08 19.43 -4.39
C ASP A 406 1.56 19.66 -2.93
N PHE A 407 2.16 18.66 -2.29
CA PHE A 407 2.79 18.86 -0.98
C PHE A 407 4.09 19.64 -1.15
N THR A 408 4.39 20.55 -0.22
CA THR A 408 5.63 21.32 -0.28
C THR A 408 6.55 21.04 0.90
N GLN A 409 7.85 21.17 0.67
CA GLN A 409 8.78 21.13 1.80
C GLN A 409 8.57 22.37 2.68
N GLY A 410 8.62 22.18 4.00
CA GLY A 410 8.39 23.29 4.95
C GLY A 410 6.92 23.56 5.27
N ASP A 411 5.99 22.69 4.85
CA ASP A 411 4.59 22.72 5.27
C ASP A 411 4.47 22.54 6.79
N ILE A 412 4.14 23.63 7.48
CA ILE A 412 3.85 23.67 8.92
C ILE A 412 2.35 23.79 9.23
N THR A 413 1.53 23.92 8.18
CA THR A 413 0.07 24.09 8.28
C THR A 413 -0.65 22.84 7.81
N THR A 414 -1.79 22.55 8.43
CA THR A 414 -2.58 21.36 8.13
C THR A 414 -3.35 21.49 6.82
N ASN A 415 -3.35 20.45 5.99
CA ASN A 415 -4.27 20.32 4.86
C ASN A 415 -5.53 19.51 5.30
N PRO A 416 -6.75 20.09 5.24
CA PRO A 416 -7.99 19.43 5.65
C PRO A 416 -8.30 18.12 4.92
N LEU A 417 -7.99 18.02 3.62
CA LEU A 417 -8.19 16.82 2.81
C LEU A 417 -7.30 15.67 3.30
N TRP A 418 -6.03 15.95 3.55
CA TRP A 418 -5.07 14.93 3.98
C TRP A 418 -5.19 14.57 5.47
N ASN A 419 -5.71 15.47 6.30
CA ASN A 419 -6.13 15.13 7.66
C ASN A 419 -7.24 14.07 7.65
N PHE A 420 -8.24 14.23 6.78
CA PHE A 420 -9.32 13.27 6.63
C PHE A 420 -8.80 11.89 6.15
N VAL A 421 -7.91 11.88 5.15
CA VAL A 421 -7.28 10.63 4.68
C VAL A 421 -6.43 9.96 5.77
N ARG A 422 -5.68 10.73 6.56
CA ARG A 422 -4.93 10.22 7.73
C ARG A 422 -5.85 9.56 8.75
N ASP A 423 -6.93 10.24 9.12
CA ASP A 423 -7.84 9.82 10.19
C ASP A 423 -8.62 8.54 9.84
N LEU A 424 -8.66 8.16 8.56
CA LEU A 424 -9.26 6.90 8.08
C LEU A 424 -8.29 5.69 8.11
N ILE A 425 -6.97 5.90 8.15
CA ILE A 425 -5.97 4.81 8.01
C ILE A 425 -5.63 4.17 9.36
N LYS A 426 -5.57 4.94 10.44
CA LYS A 426 -5.36 4.46 11.82
C LYS A 426 -5.69 5.57 12.80
N ASP A 427 -6.55 5.29 13.79
CA ASP A 427 -6.73 6.21 14.91
C ASP A 427 -5.37 6.45 15.60
N PRO A 428 -4.86 7.70 15.71
CA PRO A 428 -3.72 8.04 16.54
C PRO A 428 -3.81 7.47 17.98
N SER A 429 -2.68 7.35 18.68
CA SER A 429 -2.67 6.75 20.03
C SER A 429 -3.09 7.74 21.14
N LYS A 430 -3.45 7.24 22.33
CA LYS A 430 -3.92 8.04 23.50
C LYS A 430 -2.97 9.16 23.99
N GLU A 431 -1.69 9.17 23.62
CA GLU A 431 -0.76 10.27 23.94
C GLU A 431 -0.76 11.37 22.86
N GLN A 432 -1.19 11.02 21.64
CA GLN A 432 -1.46 11.94 20.54
C GLN A 432 -2.91 12.46 20.59
N TYR A 433 -3.75 11.83 21.42
CA TYR A 433 -5.12 12.20 21.77
C TYR A 433 -5.23 12.53 23.26
N ILE A 434 -5.11 13.80 23.61
CA ILE A 434 -6.03 14.28 24.66
C ILE A 434 -7.42 14.30 23.99
N ASN A 435 -8.21 13.25 24.28
CA ASN A 435 -9.64 13.04 24.03
C ASN A 435 -10.19 12.71 22.61
N ARG A 436 -10.49 11.40 22.46
CA ARG A 436 -11.61 10.73 21.74
C ARG A 436 -11.50 10.39 20.25
N GLY A 437 -11.82 9.13 19.96
CA GLY A 437 -12.23 8.64 18.64
C GLY A 437 -13.47 9.35 18.11
N GLN A 438 -13.67 9.26 16.79
CA GLN A 438 -14.45 10.23 16.03
C GLN A 438 -15.97 10.18 16.27
N PHE A 439 -16.55 9.10 16.82
CA PHE A 439 -18.03 8.96 17.01
C PHE A 439 -18.53 8.45 18.37
N GLY A 440 -17.66 8.31 19.37
CA GLY A 440 -18.07 7.87 20.72
C GLY A 440 -18.36 6.36 20.83
N MET A 441 -18.51 5.86 22.07
CA MET A 441 -18.78 4.44 22.35
C MET A 441 -20.30 4.19 22.43
N VAL A 442 -20.78 3.10 21.82
CA VAL A 442 -22.19 2.67 21.94
C VAL A 442 -22.30 1.49 22.89
N HIS A 443 -23.12 1.62 23.93
CA HIS A 443 -23.39 0.57 24.92
C HIS A 443 -24.82 0.04 24.78
N LYS A 444 -24.98 -1.28 24.93
CA LYS A 444 -26.30 -1.91 25.08
C LYS A 444 -26.73 -1.84 26.56
N ALA A 445 -27.92 -1.33 26.83
CA ALA A 445 -28.46 -1.20 28.19
C ALA A 445 -29.90 -1.72 28.28
N LYS A 446 -30.28 -2.25 29.45
CA LYS A 446 -31.64 -2.76 29.73
C LYS A 446 -32.31 -1.89 30.79
N TYR A 447 -33.52 -1.41 30.52
CA TYR A 447 -34.35 -0.66 31.48
C TYR A 447 -35.81 -1.09 31.36
N LYS A 448 -36.45 -1.44 32.50
CA LYS A 448 -37.85 -1.93 32.57
C LYS A 448 -38.18 -2.97 31.48
N ASP A 449 -37.32 -3.98 31.37
CA ASP A 449 -37.40 -5.07 30.38
C ASP A 449 -37.30 -4.71 28.90
N LYS A 450 -36.95 -3.46 28.58
CA LYS A 450 -36.66 -3.01 27.22
C LYS A 450 -35.16 -2.73 27.04
N TRP A 451 -34.63 -3.12 25.87
CA TRP A 451 -33.26 -2.82 25.48
C TRP A 451 -33.16 -1.45 24.81
N TYR A 452 -32.05 -0.77 25.07
CA TYR A 452 -31.70 0.55 24.54
C TYR A 452 -30.24 0.56 24.09
N ALA A 453 -29.93 1.42 23.12
CA ALA A 453 -28.56 1.72 22.72
C ALA A 453 -28.17 3.10 23.28
N ILE A 454 -27.04 3.19 23.97
CA ILE A 454 -26.54 4.42 24.59
C ILE A 454 -25.28 4.84 23.86
N LYS A 455 -25.34 5.91 23.06
CA LYS A 455 -24.19 6.52 22.40
C LYS A 455 -23.59 7.57 23.32
N ILE A 456 -22.37 7.33 23.81
CA ILE A 456 -21.68 8.21 24.76
C ILE A 456 -20.74 9.14 24.00
N GLN A 457 -20.93 10.45 24.19
CA GLN A 457 -20.11 11.50 23.62
C GLN A 457 -19.62 12.39 24.75
N SER A 458 -18.35 12.26 25.13
CA SER A 458 -17.78 13.18 26.12
C SER A 458 -17.58 14.55 25.45
N MET A 459 -17.51 15.66 26.19
CA MET A 459 -17.17 17.01 25.68
C MET A 459 -15.91 17.56 26.36
N ASP A 460 -15.09 18.33 25.64
CA ASP A 460 -14.09 19.21 26.28
C ASP A 460 -14.77 20.54 26.60
N THR A 461 -14.54 21.10 27.78
CA THR A 461 -15.34 22.17 28.39
C THR A 461 -15.22 23.57 27.79
N LYS A 462 -14.53 23.72 26.65
CA LYS A 462 -14.62 24.96 25.87
C LYS A 462 -15.76 24.83 24.88
N ARG A 463 -16.88 25.53 25.17
CA ARG A 463 -17.95 25.82 24.20
C ARG A 463 -17.35 26.62 23.05
N ASP A 464 -16.76 25.91 22.10
CA ASP A 464 -16.34 26.48 20.83
C ASP A 464 -17.38 26.06 19.79
N GLU A 465 -18.24 27.01 19.41
CA GLU A 465 -19.29 26.82 18.40
C GLU A 465 -18.71 26.45 17.03
N THR A 466 -17.41 26.64 16.81
CA THR A 466 -16.71 26.24 15.58
C THR A 466 -16.27 24.77 15.58
N ASN A 467 -16.40 24.05 16.70
CA ASN A 467 -15.99 22.65 16.81
C ASN A 467 -16.98 21.72 16.06
N PRO A 468 -16.50 20.90 15.09
CA PRO A 468 -17.36 19.96 14.36
C PRO A 468 -18.10 18.96 15.26
N LYS A 469 -17.51 18.58 16.41
CA LYS A 469 -18.14 17.71 17.41
C LYS A 469 -19.34 18.38 18.10
N PHE A 470 -19.29 19.71 18.25
CA PHE A 470 -20.41 20.51 18.79
C PHE A 470 -21.53 20.64 17.75
N LYS A 471 -21.19 20.90 16.48
CA LYS A 471 -22.17 20.94 15.37
C LYS A 471 -22.87 19.59 15.18
N GLY A 472 -22.15 18.48 15.28
CA GLY A 472 -22.73 17.13 15.25
C GLY A 472 -23.74 16.88 16.36
N TYR A 473 -23.53 17.40 17.58
CA TYR A 473 -24.48 17.26 18.69
C TYR A 473 -25.77 18.06 18.47
N GLU A 474 -25.68 19.32 18.02
CA GLU A 474 -26.87 20.09 17.65
C GLU A 474 -27.67 19.41 16.53
N THR A 475 -26.98 18.85 15.53
CA THR A 475 -27.63 18.01 14.52
C THR A 475 -28.35 16.82 15.15
N HIS A 476 -27.75 16.09 16.11
CA HIS A 476 -28.40 14.99 16.82
C HIS A 476 -29.56 15.42 17.74
N LEU A 477 -29.60 16.67 18.21
CA LEU A 477 -30.75 17.21 18.93
C LEU A 477 -31.90 17.56 17.99
N ARG A 478 -31.61 18.16 16.81
CA ARG A 478 -32.60 18.35 15.73
C ARG A 478 -33.17 17.01 15.26
N MET A 479 -32.41 15.93 15.39
CA MET A 479 -32.86 14.56 15.10
C MET A 479 -33.95 14.04 16.06
N ALA A 480 -34.01 14.54 17.30
CA ALA A 480 -35.06 14.15 18.24
C ALA A 480 -36.45 14.61 17.80
N GLU A 481 -36.53 15.59 16.89
CA GLU A 481 -37.76 16.08 16.27
C GLU A 481 -38.18 15.26 15.03
N LEU A 482 -37.33 14.36 14.55
CA LEU A 482 -37.68 13.46 13.45
C LEU A 482 -38.60 12.36 13.98
N ASN A 483 -39.75 12.23 13.34
CA ASN A 483 -40.73 11.19 13.65
C ASN A 483 -41.13 10.47 12.37
N HIS A 484 -40.46 9.36 12.10
CA HIS A 484 -40.71 8.51 10.93
C HIS A 484 -40.46 7.04 11.29
N ASP A 485 -41.28 6.14 10.78
CA ASP A 485 -41.21 4.71 11.11
C ASP A 485 -39.88 4.06 10.68
N ASN A 486 -39.22 4.61 9.65
CA ASN A 486 -37.91 4.17 9.15
C ASN A 486 -36.72 5.04 9.62
N ILE A 487 -36.86 5.83 10.69
CA ILE A 487 -35.75 6.57 11.33
C ILE A 487 -35.65 6.15 12.80
N VAL A 488 -34.44 5.89 13.29
CA VAL A 488 -34.22 5.47 14.67
C VAL A 488 -34.63 6.58 15.64
N LYS A 489 -35.49 6.24 16.59
CA LYS A 489 -36.01 7.19 17.58
C LYS A 489 -34.99 7.49 18.67
N VAL A 490 -34.73 8.79 18.88
CA VAL A 490 -34.07 9.29 20.08
C VAL A 490 -35.06 9.25 21.24
N MET A 491 -34.77 8.47 22.28
CA MET A 491 -35.65 8.30 23.43
C MET A 491 -35.49 9.47 24.40
N PHE A 492 -34.25 9.82 24.73
CA PHE A 492 -33.88 10.98 25.56
C PHE A 492 -32.37 11.20 25.50
N THR A 493 -31.93 12.42 25.85
CA THR A 493 -30.52 12.75 26.08
C THR A 493 -30.24 12.85 27.58
N THR A 494 -29.02 12.53 27.97
CA THR A 494 -28.57 12.66 29.36
C THR A 494 -27.24 13.40 29.39
N GLN A 495 -27.01 14.15 30.46
CA GLN A 495 -25.75 14.81 30.73
C GLN A 495 -25.30 14.42 32.14
N THR A 496 -24.15 13.76 32.24
CA THR A 496 -23.56 13.34 33.52
C THR A 496 -22.30 14.14 33.75
N LYS A 497 -22.22 14.87 34.86
CA LYS A 497 -20.97 15.52 35.28
C LYS A 497 -20.03 14.46 35.83
N THR A 498 -18.85 14.31 35.23
CA THR A 498 -17.83 13.36 35.69
C THR A 498 -16.80 14.01 36.60
N ASP A 499 -16.63 15.33 36.52
CA ASP A 499 -15.77 16.18 37.37
C ASP A 499 -16.21 17.67 37.22
N PRO A 500 -15.78 18.66 38.05
CA PRO A 500 -16.18 20.07 37.90
C PRO A 500 -15.91 20.67 36.52
N LEU A 501 -14.94 20.11 35.79
CA LEU A 501 -14.48 20.57 34.47
C LEU A 501 -14.88 19.62 33.33
N ASN A 502 -15.63 18.55 33.56
CA ASN A 502 -15.96 17.56 32.53
C ASN A 502 -17.42 17.09 32.62
N SER A 503 -18.12 17.13 31.48
CA SER A 503 -19.43 16.53 31.30
C SER A 503 -19.40 15.49 30.19
N VAL A 504 -20.11 14.39 30.43
CA VAL A 504 -20.37 13.35 29.44
C VAL A 504 -21.82 13.43 29.04
N GLU A 505 -22.07 13.67 27.76
CA GLU A 505 -23.41 13.62 27.20
C GLU A 505 -23.65 12.25 26.56
N SER A 506 -24.88 11.78 26.63
CA SER A 506 -25.24 10.47 26.07
C SER A 506 -26.62 10.53 25.43
N LEU A 507 -26.72 9.98 24.21
CA LEU A 507 -27.97 9.79 23.51
C LEU A 507 -28.48 8.37 23.76
N VAL A 508 -29.70 8.26 24.28
CA VAL A 508 -30.39 6.98 24.45
C VAL A 508 -31.33 6.77 23.28
N LEU A 509 -31.07 5.73 22.49
CA LEU A 509 -31.78 5.36 21.28
C LEU A 509 -32.55 4.05 21.50
N GLU A 510 -33.55 3.80 20.65
CA GLU A 510 -34.10 2.45 20.53
C GLU A 510 -33.02 1.45 20.05
N TYR A 511 -33.06 0.23 20.61
CA TYR A 511 -32.11 -0.82 20.29
C TYR A 511 -32.59 -1.64 19.09
N ALA A 512 -31.72 -1.80 18.09
CA ALA A 512 -31.93 -2.70 16.96
C ALA A 512 -31.27 -4.06 17.21
N ASP A 513 -31.86 -5.12 16.64
CA ASP A 513 -31.36 -6.49 16.79
C ASP A 513 -30.15 -6.74 15.87
N PHE A 514 -30.13 -6.11 14.69
CA PHE A 514 -29.05 -6.27 13.71
C PHE A 514 -28.76 -4.95 12.97
N CYS A 515 -27.56 -4.82 12.41
CA CYS A 515 -27.33 -3.90 11.28
C CYS A 515 -27.35 -4.70 9.97
N LEU A 516 -27.74 -4.04 8.87
CA LEU A 516 -27.88 -4.67 7.57
C LEU A 516 -26.55 -5.24 7.08
N TYR A 517 -25.43 -4.53 7.29
CA TYR A 517 -24.09 -5.02 6.91
C TYR A 517 -23.77 -6.38 7.53
N ASP A 518 -24.06 -6.57 8.83
CA ASP A 518 -23.79 -7.84 9.49
C ASP A 518 -24.68 -8.96 8.93
N VAL A 519 -25.95 -8.69 8.64
CA VAL A 519 -26.86 -9.68 8.01
C VAL A 519 -26.39 -10.06 6.61
N LEU A 520 -25.92 -9.11 5.82
CA LEU A 520 -25.47 -9.36 4.45
C LEU A 520 -24.14 -10.14 4.42
N HIS A 521 -23.17 -9.77 5.27
CA HIS A 521 -21.78 -10.18 5.08
C HIS A 521 -21.19 -11.04 6.21
N LYS A 522 -21.69 -10.93 7.45
CA LYS A 522 -21.15 -11.66 8.62
C LYS A 522 -22.00 -12.85 9.04
N TYR A 523 -23.31 -12.66 9.11
CA TYR A 523 -24.27 -13.67 9.52
C TYR A 523 -24.69 -14.51 8.32
N LYS A 524 -23.73 -15.28 7.78
CA LYS A 524 -23.97 -16.21 6.67
C LYS A 524 -25.10 -17.22 6.95
N HIS A 525 -25.42 -17.42 8.22
CA HIS A 525 -26.49 -18.29 8.69
C HIS A 525 -27.90 -17.69 8.63
N LEU A 526 -28.04 -16.41 8.27
CA LEU A 526 -29.32 -15.75 8.09
C LEU A 526 -29.59 -15.57 6.59
N ASN A 527 -30.75 -15.97 6.12
CA ASN A 527 -31.20 -15.79 4.74
C ASN A 527 -32.40 -14.84 4.69
N TYR A 528 -32.53 -14.13 3.57
CA TYR A 528 -33.68 -13.27 3.27
C TYR A 528 -34.19 -13.56 1.88
N SER A 529 -35.50 -13.36 1.67
CA SER A 529 -36.10 -13.49 0.36
C SER A 529 -35.91 -12.20 -0.46
N PRO A 530 -35.96 -12.26 -1.80
CA PRO A 530 -35.91 -11.06 -2.64
C PRO A 530 -36.97 -10.02 -2.26
N GLU A 531 -38.16 -10.44 -1.86
CA GLU A 531 -39.23 -9.56 -1.40
C GLU A 531 -38.85 -8.80 -0.12
N LEU A 532 -38.10 -9.44 0.79
CA LEU A 532 -37.57 -8.78 1.99
C LEU A 532 -36.47 -7.77 1.62
N GLY A 533 -35.62 -8.10 0.64
CA GLY A 533 -34.63 -7.16 0.10
C GLY A 533 -35.28 -5.92 -0.57
N LEU A 534 -36.35 -6.11 -1.34
CA LEU A 534 -37.11 -5.02 -1.95
C LEU A 534 -37.86 -4.18 -0.89
N LEU A 535 -38.38 -4.82 0.16
CA LEU A 535 -38.98 -4.12 1.29
C LEU A 535 -37.96 -3.21 2.00
N TRP A 536 -36.73 -3.68 2.19
CA TRP A 536 -35.65 -2.84 2.74
C TRP A 536 -35.34 -1.65 1.84
N ALA A 537 -35.23 -1.85 0.53
CA ALA A 537 -35.02 -0.76 -0.42
C ALA A 537 -36.16 0.28 -0.38
N LEU A 538 -37.41 -0.17 -0.31
CA LEU A 538 -38.57 0.72 -0.16
C LEU A 538 -38.51 1.54 1.14
N GLN A 539 -38.26 0.88 2.27
CA GLN A 539 -38.19 1.53 3.58
C GLN A 539 -37.03 2.53 3.68
N LEU A 540 -35.89 2.21 3.06
CA LEU A 540 -34.75 3.12 2.94
C LEU A 540 -35.10 4.35 2.08
N ALA A 541 -35.75 4.15 0.94
CA ALA A 541 -36.21 5.25 0.07
C ALA A 541 -37.22 6.16 0.78
N ARG A 542 -38.15 5.59 1.57
CA ARG A 542 -39.11 6.36 2.38
C ARG A 542 -38.41 7.22 3.44
N ALA A 543 -37.40 6.67 4.12
CA ALA A 543 -36.61 7.42 5.09
C ALA A 543 -35.87 8.61 4.44
N LEU A 544 -35.24 8.40 3.28
CA LEU A 544 -34.56 9.47 2.54
C LEU A 544 -35.54 10.52 2.03
N SER A 545 -36.67 10.10 1.45
CA SER A 545 -37.71 11.02 0.97
C SER A 545 -38.23 11.91 2.11
N TYR A 546 -38.49 11.34 3.29
CA TYR A 546 -38.90 12.10 4.47
C TYR A 546 -37.90 13.19 4.90
N LEU A 547 -36.60 12.94 4.72
CA LEU A 547 -35.55 13.92 5.03
C LEU A 547 -35.44 15.00 3.94
N HIS A 548 -35.54 14.59 2.67
CA HIS A 548 -35.27 15.43 1.50
C HIS A 548 -36.42 16.38 1.14
N ILE A 549 -37.69 16.00 1.35
CA ILE A 549 -38.86 16.81 0.93
C ILE A 549 -39.23 17.92 1.92
N ARG A 550 -38.48 18.06 3.01
CA ARG A 550 -38.73 19.09 4.03
C ARG A 550 -38.49 20.48 3.42
N PRO A 551 -39.13 21.54 3.97
CA PRO A 551 -38.84 22.92 3.57
C PRO A 551 -37.34 23.25 3.65
N PHE A 552 -36.66 22.62 4.61
CA PHE A 552 -35.22 22.59 4.76
C PHE A 552 -34.75 21.13 4.65
N PRO A 553 -34.27 20.69 3.46
CA PRO A 553 -33.82 19.32 3.24
C PRO A 553 -32.69 18.93 4.19
N ILE A 554 -32.81 17.76 4.81
CA ILE A 554 -31.76 17.19 5.66
C ILE A 554 -31.00 16.16 4.83
N LEU A 555 -29.69 16.38 4.63
CA LEU A 555 -28.81 15.42 3.95
C LEU A 555 -28.17 14.51 5.00
N HIS A 556 -28.20 13.19 4.81
CA HIS A 556 -27.60 12.26 5.77
C HIS A 556 -26.08 12.18 5.62
N ARG A 557 -25.56 12.12 4.39
CA ARG A 557 -24.13 12.17 4.01
C ARG A 557 -23.24 11.02 4.50
N ASP A 558 -23.78 10.02 5.19
CA ASP A 558 -23.06 8.79 5.59
C ASP A 558 -23.99 7.58 5.52
N MET A 559 -24.77 7.52 4.44
CA MET A 559 -25.65 6.39 4.17
C MET A 559 -24.82 5.17 3.76
N LYS A 560 -24.91 4.10 4.55
CA LYS A 560 -24.17 2.84 4.35
C LYS A 560 -24.85 1.70 5.07
N SER A 561 -24.65 0.46 4.62
CA SER A 561 -25.29 -0.71 5.23
C SER A 561 -24.99 -0.91 6.74
N PRO A 562 -23.87 -0.43 7.33
CA PRO A 562 -23.72 -0.37 8.79
C PRO A 562 -24.68 0.58 9.53
N ASN A 563 -25.10 1.68 8.90
CA ASN A 563 -26.01 2.69 9.47
C ASN A 563 -27.49 2.40 9.18
N VAL A 564 -27.76 1.25 8.56
CA VAL A 564 -29.10 0.74 8.28
C VAL A 564 -29.37 -0.39 9.28
N LEU A 565 -30.33 -0.18 10.18
CA LEU A 565 -30.63 -1.09 11.28
C LEU A 565 -31.89 -1.90 11.02
N LEU A 566 -31.89 -3.15 11.49
CA LEU A 566 -33.00 -4.08 11.38
C LEU A 566 -33.54 -4.44 12.77
N PHE A 567 -34.86 -4.40 12.92
CA PHE A 567 -35.56 -4.64 14.18
C PHE A 567 -36.40 -5.92 14.13
N GLY A 568 -36.46 -6.61 15.25
CA GLY A 568 -37.29 -7.80 15.48
C GLY A 568 -36.94 -8.92 14.50
N ASP A 569 -37.93 -9.29 13.70
CA ASP A 569 -37.85 -10.38 12.73
C ASP A 569 -37.18 -9.97 11.39
N GLY A 570 -36.63 -8.75 11.32
CA GLY A 570 -35.88 -8.22 10.19
C GLY A 570 -36.71 -7.50 9.13
N ARG A 571 -38.04 -7.44 9.26
CA ARG A 571 -38.93 -6.74 8.30
C ARG A 571 -38.99 -5.22 8.49
N LEU A 572 -38.51 -4.71 9.61
CA LEU A 572 -38.45 -3.30 9.93
C LEU A 572 -37.02 -2.78 9.82
N LEU A 573 -36.80 -1.88 8.87
CA LEU A 573 -35.55 -1.17 8.62
C LEU A 573 -35.68 0.28 9.10
N LYS A 574 -34.67 0.75 9.84
CA LYS A 574 -34.52 2.16 10.20
C LYS A 574 -33.11 2.66 9.99
N ILE A 575 -32.96 3.91 9.56
CA ILE A 575 -31.65 4.57 9.42
C ILE A 575 -31.22 5.23 10.74
N THR A 576 -29.92 5.27 10.99
CA THR A 576 -29.30 5.85 12.19
C THR A 576 -28.02 6.60 11.85
N ASP A 577 -27.42 7.20 12.88
CA ASP A 577 -26.09 7.85 12.85
C ASP A 577 -25.98 9.05 11.92
N PHE A 578 -26.62 10.12 12.36
CA PHE A 578 -26.67 11.40 11.65
C PHE A 578 -25.58 12.37 12.10
N GLY A 579 -24.44 11.87 12.59
CA GLY A 579 -23.31 12.71 13.01
C GLY A 579 -22.71 13.56 11.91
N HIS A 580 -23.02 13.23 10.65
CA HIS A 580 -22.69 14.01 9.47
C HIS A 580 -23.89 14.71 8.85
N ALA A 581 -25.09 14.69 9.42
CA ALA A 581 -26.22 15.34 8.77
C ALA A 581 -26.14 16.87 8.84
N THR A 582 -26.66 17.55 7.81
CA THR A 582 -26.68 19.02 7.72
C THR A 582 -27.88 19.50 6.93
N ASP A 583 -28.23 20.77 7.13
CA ASP A 583 -29.10 21.53 6.24
C ASP A 583 -28.32 21.97 5.00
N ILE A 584 -28.99 22.07 3.84
CA ILE A 584 -28.43 22.61 2.60
C ILE A 584 -27.98 24.08 2.73
N HIS A 585 -28.51 24.82 3.72
CA HIS A 585 -28.19 26.23 3.97
C HIS A 585 -27.03 26.46 4.95
N ASP A 586 -26.51 25.42 5.60
CA ASP A 586 -25.34 25.50 6.47
C ASP A 586 -24.03 25.48 5.68
N VAL A 587 -22.94 26.08 6.21
CA VAL A 587 -21.59 26.02 5.60
C VAL A 587 -21.22 24.54 5.36
N MET A 588 -21.17 24.14 4.09
CA MET A 588 -20.96 22.76 3.65
C MET A 588 -19.50 22.35 3.86
N THR A 589 -19.29 21.20 4.51
CA THR A 589 -17.98 20.56 4.69
C THR A 589 -17.76 19.46 3.64
N ASN A 590 -16.59 19.46 2.99
CA ASN A 590 -16.17 18.41 2.05
C ASN A 590 -15.86 17.09 2.81
N CYS A 591 -15.99 15.95 2.13
CA CYS A 591 -15.57 14.63 2.63
C CYS A 591 -16.26 14.16 3.92
N ALA A 592 -17.58 14.34 4.03
CA ALA A 592 -18.35 13.71 5.11
C ALA A 592 -18.80 12.31 4.70
N GLY A 593 -18.53 11.28 5.53
CA GLY A 593 -19.00 9.90 5.33
C GLY A 593 -17.93 8.84 5.00
N THR A 594 -18.35 7.62 4.66
CA THR A 594 -17.48 6.46 4.39
C THR A 594 -17.25 6.25 2.89
N ILE A 595 -15.97 6.29 2.44
CA ILE A 595 -15.57 6.37 1.01
C ILE A 595 -16.26 5.36 0.10
N LYS A 596 -16.39 4.07 0.49
CA LYS A 596 -17.01 3.03 -0.36
C LYS A 596 -18.47 3.29 -0.73
N TRP A 597 -19.20 4.12 0.03
CA TRP A 597 -20.61 4.46 -0.23
C TRP A 597 -20.78 5.92 -0.65
N MET A 598 -19.69 6.69 -0.64
CA MET A 598 -19.71 8.14 -0.80
C MET A 598 -19.87 8.53 -2.26
N ALA A 599 -20.72 9.51 -2.52
CA ALA A 599 -20.89 10.06 -3.86
C ALA A 599 -19.63 10.83 -4.31
N PRO A 600 -19.20 10.73 -5.59
CA PRO A 600 -17.99 11.38 -6.09
C PRO A 600 -17.93 12.90 -5.85
N GLU A 601 -19.08 13.58 -5.91
CA GLU A 601 -19.18 15.02 -5.69
C GLU A 601 -18.98 15.44 -4.23
N ILE A 602 -19.24 14.56 -3.25
CA ILE A 602 -18.91 14.83 -1.83
C ILE A 602 -17.39 14.85 -1.63
N ILE A 603 -16.66 14.05 -2.42
CA ILE A 603 -15.20 13.95 -2.36
C ILE A 603 -14.54 15.20 -2.99
N THR A 604 -15.12 15.73 -4.07
CA THR A 604 -14.47 16.74 -4.94
C THR A 604 -15.00 18.16 -4.80
N SER A 605 -16.27 18.35 -4.43
CA SER A 605 -16.96 19.64 -4.51
C SER A 605 -17.26 20.26 -3.14
N LYS A 606 -17.33 21.59 -3.11
CA LYS A 606 -17.85 22.38 -1.96
C LYS A 606 -19.37 22.54 -1.98
N SER A 607 -20.05 22.16 -3.06
CA SER A 607 -21.51 22.24 -3.20
C SER A 607 -22.07 20.95 -3.84
N TYR A 608 -23.05 20.35 -3.18
CA TYR A 608 -23.82 19.18 -3.61
C TYR A 608 -25.24 19.26 -3.03
N ASN A 609 -26.15 18.41 -3.50
CA ASN A 609 -27.55 18.38 -3.08
C ASN A 609 -27.94 17.01 -2.48
N GLU A 610 -29.22 16.82 -2.19
CA GLU A 610 -29.76 15.62 -1.56
C GLU A 610 -29.57 14.32 -2.38
N THR A 611 -29.28 14.42 -3.68
CA THR A 611 -29.01 13.26 -4.55
C THR A 611 -27.70 12.54 -4.22
N CYS A 612 -26.88 13.11 -3.34
CA CYS A 612 -25.72 12.40 -2.81
C CYS A 612 -26.13 11.18 -1.95
N ASP A 613 -27.23 11.27 -1.20
CA ASP A 613 -27.78 10.13 -0.45
C ASP A 613 -28.41 9.09 -1.40
N VAL A 614 -28.87 9.51 -2.59
CA VAL A 614 -29.38 8.62 -3.65
C VAL A 614 -28.27 7.77 -4.27
N TYR A 615 -27.06 8.33 -4.41
CA TYR A 615 -25.88 7.55 -4.80
C TYR A 615 -25.59 6.45 -3.76
N SER A 616 -25.52 6.84 -2.48
CA SER A 616 -25.27 5.89 -1.40
C SER A 616 -26.36 4.82 -1.28
N PHE A 617 -27.62 5.18 -1.54
CA PHE A 617 -28.73 4.23 -1.66
C PHE A 617 -28.46 3.16 -2.71
N SER A 618 -27.90 3.55 -3.88
CA SER A 618 -27.57 2.61 -4.96
C SER A 618 -26.51 1.58 -4.53
N ILE A 619 -25.48 2.02 -3.80
CA ILE A 619 -24.45 1.11 -3.29
C ILE A 619 -25.04 0.13 -2.27
N VAL A 620 -25.92 0.60 -1.38
CA VAL A 620 -26.64 -0.29 -0.42
C VAL A 620 -27.58 -1.25 -1.16
N LEU A 621 -28.29 -0.80 -2.21
CA LEU A 621 -29.12 -1.65 -3.05
C LEU A 621 -28.27 -2.73 -3.75
N TRP A 622 -27.11 -2.35 -4.27
CA TRP A 622 -26.15 -3.29 -4.86
C TRP A 622 -25.69 -4.34 -3.83
N GLU A 623 -25.43 -3.96 -2.57
CA GLU A 623 -25.11 -4.90 -1.50
C GLU A 623 -26.27 -5.87 -1.21
N ILE A 624 -27.51 -5.37 -1.16
CA ILE A 624 -28.72 -6.19 -0.95
C ILE A 624 -28.91 -7.18 -2.10
N LEU A 625 -28.63 -6.78 -3.34
CA LEU A 625 -28.85 -7.64 -4.52
C LEU A 625 -27.71 -8.63 -4.75
N SER A 626 -26.46 -8.21 -4.52
CA SER A 626 -25.27 -9.03 -4.77
C SER A 626 -24.87 -9.90 -3.58
N ARG A 627 -25.27 -9.50 -2.35
CA ARG A 627 -24.80 -10.06 -1.08
C ARG A 627 -23.26 -10.08 -0.95
N LYS A 628 -22.59 -9.12 -1.61
CA LYS A 628 -21.14 -8.94 -1.58
C LYS A 628 -20.80 -7.59 -0.96
N GLU A 629 -19.65 -7.51 -0.30
CA GLU A 629 -19.14 -6.24 0.18
C GLU A 629 -18.74 -5.36 -1.03
N PRO A 630 -19.06 -4.04 -1.04
CA PRO A 630 -18.68 -3.15 -2.12
C PRO A 630 -17.18 -3.16 -2.36
N TYR A 631 -16.78 -3.27 -3.63
CA TYR A 631 -15.39 -3.25 -4.09
C TYR A 631 -14.49 -4.33 -3.47
N SER A 632 -15.06 -5.47 -3.04
CA SER A 632 -14.32 -6.54 -2.34
C SER A 632 -13.64 -7.60 -3.23
N SER A 633 -13.76 -7.47 -4.56
CA SER A 633 -13.21 -8.42 -5.54
C SER A 633 -12.16 -7.79 -6.45
N GLY A 634 -11.17 -8.60 -6.88
CA GLY A 634 -10.21 -8.21 -7.91
C GLY A 634 -9.18 -7.16 -7.45
N GLU A 635 -8.86 -6.23 -8.33
CA GLU A 635 -7.83 -5.19 -8.18
C GLU A 635 -8.12 -4.20 -7.03
N PHE A 636 -9.39 -4.00 -6.67
CA PHE A 636 -9.80 -3.03 -5.65
C PHE A 636 -9.58 -3.51 -4.21
N ARG A 637 -9.49 -4.83 -3.98
CA ARG A 637 -9.36 -5.42 -2.63
C ARG A 637 -8.03 -5.07 -1.95
N TYR A 638 -6.98 -4.87 -2.75
CA TYR A 638 -5.62 -4.57 -2.28
C TYR A 638 -5.20 -3.13 -2.58
N MET A 639 -6.11 -2.32 -3.11
CA MET A 639 -5.85 -0.95 -3.52
C MET A 639 -5.80 -0.03 -2.29
N MET A 640 -4.78 0.82 -2.23
CA MET A 640 -4.70 1.83 -1.16
C MET A 640 -5.82 2.86 -1.29
N LEU A 641 -6.30 3.40 -0.16
CA LEU A 641 -7.40 4.37 -0.14
C LEU A 641 -7.22 5.56 -1.10
N PRO A 642 -6.04 6.20 -1.23
CA PRO A 642 -5.86 7.30 -2.20
C PRO A 642 -6.03 6.85 -3.65
N GLN A 643 -5.46 5.69 -4.01
CA GLN A 643 -5.62 5.13 -5.35
C GLN A 643 -7.07 4.74 -5.61
N PHE A 644 -7.73 4.12 -4.64
CA PHE A 644 -9.15 3.76 -4.71
C PHE A 644 -10.06 4.98 -4.91
N VAL A 645 -9.77 6.08 -4.22
CA VAL A 645 -10.47 7.36 -4.43
C VAL A 645 -10.24 7.87 -5.85
N MET A 646 -9.01 7.79 -6.37
CA MET A 646 -8.71 8.26 -7.73
C MET A 646 -9.39 7.41 -8.81
N GLU A 647 -9.50 6.10 -8.63
CA GLU A 647 -10.26 5.22 -9.52
C GLU A 647 -11.75 5.60 -9.56
N ILE A 648 -12.35 5.93 -8.41
CA ILE A 648 -13.75 6.41 -8.35
C ILE A 648 -13.90 7.75 -9.08
N LEU A 649 -12.98 8.69 -8.87
CA LEU A 649 -13.10 10.06 -9.40
C LEU A 649 -12.76 10.17 -10.90
N GLN A 650 -11.69 9.50 -11.31
CA GLN A 650 -11.11 9.64 -12.66
C GLN A 650 -11.63 8.56 -13.61
N GLN A 651 -11.58 7.29 -13.18
CA GLN A 651 -11.95 6.14 -14.00
C GLN A 651 -13.44 5.76 -13.87
N ASP A 652 -14.19 6.48 -13.04
CA ASP A 652 -15.61 6.27 -12.79
C ASP A 652 -15.97 4.85 -12.34
N VAL A 653 -15.06 4.22 -11.59
CA VAL A 653 -15.25 2.84 -11.12
C VAL A 653 -16.50 2.70 -10.24
N ARG A 654 -17.26 1.61 -10.46
CA ARG A 654 -18.45 1.22 -9.68
C ARG A 654 -18.35 -0.25 -9.24
N PRO A 655 -19.14 -0.70 -8.25
CA PRO A 655 -19.25 -2.12 -7.93
C PRO A 655 -19.65 -2.96 -9.15
N ASN A 656 -19.14 -4.19 -9.22
CA ASN A 656 -19.31 -5.05 -10.40
C ASN A 656 -20.77 -5.27 -10.80
N THR A 657 -21.04 -5.36 -12.09
CA THR A 657 -22.37 -5.70 -12.63
C THR A 657 -22.89 -7.01 -12.04
N ILE A 658 -24.16 -7.00 -11.63
CA ILE A 658 -24.85 -8.19 -11.11
C ILE A 658 -25.54 -8.89 -12.29
N TYR A 659 -25.16 -10.14 -12.57
CA TYR A 659 -25.78 -10.93 -13.64
C TYR A 659 -27.09 -11.58 -13.15
N GLY A 660 -28.13 -11.56 -13.98
CA GLY A 660 -29.40 -12.26 -13.72
C GLY A 660 -30.42 -11.50 -12.87
N ILE A 661 -30.19 -10.21 -12.54
CA ILE A 661 -31.19 -9.37 -11.89
C ILE A 661 -32.21 -8.81 -12.90
N PRO A 662 -33.46 -8.55 -12.49
CA PRO A 662 -34.44 -7.87 -13.34
C PRO A 662 -33.89 -6.55 -13.92
N LYS A 663 -34.09 -6.34 -15.22
CA LYS A 663 -33.61 -5.17 -15.96
C LYS A 663 -33.94 -3.84 -15.27
N ILE A 664 -35.17 -3.73 -14.76
CA ILE A 664 -35.65 -2.55 -14.03
C ILE A 664 -34.81 -2.23 -12.78
N LEU A 665 -34.37 -3.24 -12.01
CA LEU A 665 -33.54 -3.02 -10.82
C LEU A 665 -32.12 -2.57 -11.20
N ASN A 666 -31.57 -3.11 -12.28
CA ASN A 666 -30.29 -2.65 -12.81
C ASN A 666 -30.37 -1.20 -13.32
N GLU A 667 -31.43 -0.85 -14.05
CA GLU A 667 -31.63 0.52 -14.54
C GLU A 667 -31.79 1.53 -13.40
N ILE A 668 -32.55 1.19 -12.35
CA ILE A 668 -32.67 2.02 -11.15
C ILE A 668 -31.31 2.21 -10.49
N MET A 669 -30.57 1.12 -10.24
CA MET A 669 -29.25 1.16 -9.61
C MET A 669 -28.27 2.02 -10.41
N VAL A 670 -28.20 1.81 -11.73
CA VAL A 670 -27.31 2.57 -12.62
C VAL A 670 -27.64 4.05 -12.65
N LYS A 671 -28.94 4.39 -12.70
CA LYS A 671 -29.37 5.79 -12.68
C LYS A 671 -29.14 6.46 -11.32
N CYS A 672 -29.20 5.71 -10.21
CA CYS A 672 -28.97 6.26 -8.88
C CYS A 672 -27.50 6.57 -8.59
N TRP A 673 -26.54 5.82 -9.14
CA TRP A 673 -25.10 6.05 -8.94
C TRP A 673 -24.40 6.78 -10.09
N ASP A 674 -25.18 7.49 -10.91
CA ASP A 674 -24.66 8.25 -12.05
C ASP A 674 -23.60 9.27 -11.59
N LYS A 675 -22.56 9.45 -12.40
CA LYS A 675 -21.49 10.41 -12.13
C LYS A 675 -22.04 11.83 -12.08
N ASP A 676 -22.99 12.16 -12.95
CA ASP A 676 -23.71 13.43 -12.92
C ASP A 676 -24.84 13.35 -11.89
N TYR A 677 -24.66 14.06 -10.77
CA TYR A 677 -25.64 14.09 -9.69
C TYR A 677 -26.99 14.70 -10.10
N THR A 678 -27.05 15.50 -11.17
CA THR A 678 -28.30 16.07 -11.68
C THR A 678 -29.14 15.08 -12.48
N SER A 679 -28.52 14.00 -12.98
CA SER A 679 -29.17 12.92 -13.73
C SER A 679 -29.82 11.87 -12.82
N ARG A 680 -29.53 11.91 -11.51
CA ARG A 680 -30.07 10.98 -10.51
C ARG A 680 -31.54 11.28 -10.21
N PRO A 681 -32.38 10.25 -9.96
CA PRO A 681 -33.77 10.46 -9.57
C PRO A 681 -33.88 11.04 -8.15
N SER A 682 -34.97 11.74 -7.86
CA SER A 682 -35.26 12.15 -6.48
C SER A 682 -35.65 10.95 -5.62
N SER A 683 -35.44 11.06 -4.30
CA SER A 683 -35.85 10.03 -3.34
C SER A 683 -37.36 9.74 -3.38
N SER A 684 -38.20 10.74 -3.66
CA SER A 684 -39.64 10.55 -3.89
C SER A 684 -39.96 9.71 -5.12
N CYS A 685 -39.17 9.82 -6.19
CA CYS A 685 -39.28 8.95 -7.36
C CYS A 685 -38.91 7.49 -7.01
N LEU A 686 -37.91 7.29 -6.17
CA LEU A 686 -37.55 5.97 -5.66
C LEU A 686 -38.68 5.35 -4.84
N VAL A 687 -39.33 6.11 -3.95
CA VAL A 687 -40.49 5.64 -3.20
C VAL A 687 -41.58 5.13 -4.14
N ALA A 688 -42.02 5.94 -5.10
CA ALA A 688 -43.05 5.54 -6.05
C ALA A 688 -42.68 4.28 -6.84
N THR A 689 -41.41 4.17 -7.24
CA THR A 689 -40.88 3.02 -7.99
C THR A 689 -40.89 1.74 -7.16
N PHE A 690 -40.36 1.77 -5.94
CA PHE A 690 -40.31 0.59 -5.08
C PHE A 690 -41.66 0.21 -4.48
N GLU A 691 -42.60 1.16 -4.31
CA GLU A 691 -43.99 0.86 -3.94
C GLU A 691 -44.69 0.03 -5.01
N GLN A 692 -44.46 0.37 -6.29
CA GLN A 692 -45.00 -0.39 -7.42
C GLN A 692 -44.36 -1.77 -7.53
N LEU A 693 -43.03 -1.89 -7.34
CA LEU A 693 -42.35 -3.18 -7.32
C LEU A 693 -42.84 -4.07 -6.16
N CYS A 694 -43.09 -3.49 -4.99
CA CYS A 694 -43.57 -4.22 -3.82
C CYS A 694 -45.09 -4.50 -3.85
N HIS A 695 -45.85 -3.93 -4.79
CA HIS A 695 -47.32 -4.07 -4.88
C HIS A 695 -47.80 -5.54 -4.94
N HIS A 696 -46.96 -6.43 -5.47
CA HIS A 696 -47.26 -7.85 -5.62
C HIS A 696 -46.69 -8.73 -4.48
N CYS A 697 -45.96 -8.16 -3.52
CA CYS A 697 -45.40 -8.87 -2.37
C CYS A 697 -46.47 -9.10 -1.30
N LYS A 698 -47.42 -10.02 -1.56
CA LYS A 698 -48.62 -10.22 -0.72
C LYS A 698 -48.32 -10.63 0.72
N LEU A 699 -47.15 -11.22 1.01
CA LEU A 699 -46.65 -11.55 2.35
C LEU A 699 -45.11 -11.55 2.36
N VAL A 700 -44.48 -10.51 2.90
CA VAL A 700 -43.01 -10.50 3.10
C VAL A 700 -42.67 -11.37 4.30
N LYS A 701 -41.80 -12.36 4.10
CA LYS A 701 -41.36 -13.30 5.14
C LYS A 701 -40.24 -12.69 6.01
N PRO A 702 -40.12 -13.07 7.29
CA PRO A 702 -38.98 -12.69 8.13
C PRO A 702 -37.63 -13.18 7.61
N LEU A 703 -36.56 -12.72 8.27
CA LEU A 703 -35.26 -13.39 8.21
C LEU A 703 -35.40 -14.86 8.62
N GLN A 704 -34.68 -15.73 7.90
CA GLN A 704 -34.73 -17.17 8.04
C GLN A 704 -33.35 -17.70 8.48
N THR A 705 -33.31 -18.67 9.39
CA THR A 705 -32.07 -19.36 9.79
C THR A 705 -31.66 -20.42 8.76
N GLU A 706 -30.44 -20.96 8.86
CA GLU A 706 -29.94 -22.06 8.01
C GLU A 706 -30.85 -23.29 7.97
N ASN A 707 -31.57 -23.56 9.07
CA ASN A 707 -32.50 -24.68 9.18
C ASN A 707 -33.87 -24.41 8.54
N GLY A 708 -34.05 -23.25 7.91
CA GLY A 708 -35.30 -22.85 7.29
C GLY A 708 -36.34 -22.27 8.25
N GLU A 709 -35.99 -22.04 9.52
CA GLU A 709 -36.90 -21.47 10.51
C GLU A 709 -36.89 -19.94 10.46
N TYR A 710 -38.08 -19.32 10.41
CA TYR A 710 -38.19 -17.86 10.48
C TYR A 710 -37.97 -17.36 11.90
N LEU A 711 -37.32 -16.19 12.05
CA LEU A 711 -37.28 -15.49 13.33
C LEU A 711 -38.72 -15.23 13.83
N LYS A 712 -38.90 -15.26 15.16
CA LYS A 712 -40.22 -15.11 15.80
C LYS A 712 -40.92 -13.85 15.28
N GLN A 713 -42.10 -14.03 14.69
CA GLN A 713 -42.83 -12.95 14.03
C GLN A 713 -43.15 -11.81 15.02
N THR A 714 -42.68 -10.62 14.68
CA THR A 714 -43.04 -9.37 15.34
C THR A 714 -44.12 -8.65 14.53
N LYS A 715 -45.07 -7.97 15.18
CA LYS A 715 -46.12 -7.22 14.47
C LYS A 715 -45.49 -6.03 13.74
N VAL A 716 -45.52 -6.04 12.41
CA VAL A 716 -45.06 -4.91 11.56
C VAL A 716 -46.19 -3.87 11.47
N PRO A 717 -45.91 -2.56 11.69
CA PRO A 717 -46.89 -1.48 11.44
C PRO A 717 -47.49 -1.53 10.03
N GLU A 718 -48.81 -1.35 9.89
CA GLU A 718 -49.49 -1.34 8.59
C GLU A 718 -48.99 -0.22 7.66
N SER A 719 -48.52 0.90 8.22
CA SER A 719 -47.89 2.02 7.50
C SER A 719 -46.64 1.61 6.71
N LEU A 720 -46.00 0.51 7.10
CA LEU A 720 -44.75 0.03 6.51
C LEU A 720 -44.96 -1.04 5.45
N LEU A 721 -46.20 -1.50 5.27
CA LEU A 721 -46.57 -2.34 4.13
C LEU A 721 -46.70 -1.47 2.86
N PRO A 722 -46.54 -2.05 1.66
CA PRO A 722 -46.78 -1.34 0.41
C PRO A 722 -48.24 -0.82 0.37
N PHE A 723 -48.43 0.48 0.11
CA PHE A 723 -49.77 1.07 0.08
C PHE A 723 -50.42 0.74 -1.27
N VAL A 724 -51.65 0.21 -1.24
CA VAL A 724 -52.45 0.00 -2.46
C VAL A 724 -53.17 1.31 -2.77
N ASN A 725 -52.61 2.14 -3.65
CA ASN A 725 -53.34 3.28 -4.21
C ASN A 725 -53.59 3.04 -5.70
N GLN A 726 -54.85 2.76 -6.06
CA GLN A 726 -55.26 2.49 -7.44
C GLN A 726 -55.25 3.74 -8.35
N ASN A 727 -54.97 4.94 -7.80
CA ASN A 727 -55.13 6.22 -8.51
C ASN A 727 -53.85 7.04 -8.74
N VAL A 728 -52.65 6.52 -8.47
CA VAL A 728 -51.39 7.25 -8.78
C VAL A 728 -50.94 6.91 -10.19
N LEU A 729 -51.66 7.46 -11.18
CA LEU A 729 -51.20 7.59 -12.56
C LEU A 729 -50.85 9.06 -12.81
N LEU A 730 -49.58 9.30 -13.15
CA LEU A 730 -49.03 10.42 -13.93
C LEU A 730 -49.02 11.81 -13.26
N SER A 731 -47.83 12.28 -12.87
CA SER A 731 -47.31 13.62 -13.23
C SER A 731 -45.92 13.89 -12.62
N SER A 732 -44.86 13.37 -13.25
CA SER A 732 -43.56 14.06 -13.24
C SER A 732 -42.78 13.67 -14.49
N GLU A 733 -42.20 14.65 -15.18
CA GLU A 733 -41.50 14.45 -16.46
C GLU A 733 -40.23 13.56 -16.35
N ASN A 734 -39.87 13.12 -15.13
CA ASN A 734 -38.74 12.23 -14.83
C ASN A 734 -39.14 10.82 -14.34
N SER A 735 -40.41 10.43 -14.41
CA SER A 735 -40.85 9.07 -14.05
C SER A 735 -40.38 8.03 -15.08
N PHE A 736 -39.86 6.88 -14.64
CA PHE A 736 -39.61 5.72 -15.53
C PHE A 736 -40.90 5.40 -16.31
N LYS A 737 -40.85 5.42 -17.65
CA LYS A 737 -42.03 5.16 -18.49
C LYS A 737 -42.28 3.64 -18.53
N TYR A 738 -43.43 3.22 -18.02
CA TYR A 738 -43.80 1.81 -17.80
C TYR A 738 -44.62 1.24 -18.98
N HIS A 739 -44.15 0.15 -19.61
CA HIS A 739 -44.99 -0.66 -20.52
C HIS A 739 -45.09 -2.17 -20.21
N ASP A 740 -44.24 -2.78 -19.36
CA ASP A 740 -44.15 -4.26 -19.32
C ASP A 740 -44.32 -4.93 -17.92
N VAL A 741 -44.97 -4.28 -16.96
CA VAL A 741 -45.13 -4.83 -15.59
C VAL A 741 -45.97 -6.12 -15.47
N PRO A 742 -46.99 -6.40 -16.32
CA PRO A 742 -47.80 -7.61 -16.14
C PRO A 742 -47.07 -8.93 -16.42
N GLU A 743 -46.02 -8.93 -17.27
CA GLU A 743 -45.30 -10.16 -17.65
C GLU A 743 -44.25 -10.58 -16.60
N LEU A 744 -43.65 -9.62 -15.88
CA LEU A 744 -42.52 -9.86 -14.97
C LEU A 744 -42.87 -10.74 -13.75
N MET A 745 -44.12 -10.68 -13.28
CA MET A 745 -44.57 -11.35 -12.03
C MET A 745 -45.34 -12.66 -12.26
N SER A 746 -45.43 -13.13 -13.51
CA SER A 746 -46.00 -14.44 -13.85
C SER A 746 -44.94 -15.55 -13.93
N SER A 747 -43.65 -15.21 -13.82
CA SER A 747 -42.54 -16.17 -13.78
C SER A 747 -42.39 -16.79 -12.38
N PRO A 748 -42.50 -18.12 -12.20
CA PRO A 748 -42.49 -18.75 -10.88
C PRO A 748 -41.16 -18.74 -10.14
N ASN A 749 -40.11 -18.06 -10.61
CA ASN A 749 -38.75 -18.21 -10.10
C ASN A 749 -38.09 -16.88 -9.74
N LEU A 750 -38.53 -16.26 -8.64
CA LEU A 750 -37.61 -15.56 -7.74
C LEU A 750 -37.08 -16.61 -6.75
N LEU A 751 -36.21 -17.51 -7.22
CA LEU A 751 -35.60 -18.49 -6.33
C LEU A 751 -34.59 -17.79 -5.38
N PRO A 752 -34.53 -18.19 -4.11
CA PRO A 752 -33.46 -17.78 -3.20
C PRO A 752 -32.11 -18.16 -3.80
N PHE A 753 -31.15 -17.24 -3.76
CA PHE A 753 -29.77 -17.53 -4.13
C PHE A 753 -29.17 -18.42 -3.02
N GLU A 754 -29.14 -19.74 -3.24
CA GLU A 754 -28.34 -20.65 -2.40
C GLU A 754 -26.87 -20.57 -2.80
N PRO A 755 -25.95 -20.32 -1.86
CA PRO A 755 -24.52 -20.41 -2.13
C PRO A 755 -24.07 -21.87 -1.98
N ASP A 756 -23.51 -22.43 -3.04
CA ASP A 756 -22.60 -23.58 -2.91
C ASP A 756 -21.28 -23.24 -3.59
N GLU A 757 -20.22 -23.10 -2.79
CA GLU A 757 -18.84 -22.89 -3.26
C GLU A 757 -18.20 -24.17 -3.83
N SER A 758 -18.94 -25.29 -3.95
CA SER A 758 -18.36 -26.58 -4.33
C SER A 758 -18.73 -27.16 -5.70
N THR A 759 -19.68 -26.60 -6.47
CA THR A 759 -20.02 -27.16 -7.80
C THR A 759 -19.45 -26.37 -8.97
N LYS A 760 -18.46 -26.98 -9.61
CA LYS A 760 -17.85 -26.59 -10.88
C LYS A 760 -18.87 -26.43 -12.02
N SER A 761 -18.60 -25.40 -12.85
CA SER A 761 -19.12 -25.13 -14.19
C SER A 761 -20.53 -24.48 -14.29
N SER A 762 -20.50 -23.21 -14.71
CA SER A 762 -21.62 -22.38 -15.17
C SER A 762 -22.53 -23.02 -16.25
N THR A 763 -22.11 -24.14 -16.82
CA THR A 763 -22.79 -24.87 -17.89
C THR A 763 -24.05 -25.62 -17.43
N ASP A 764 -24.12 -26.08 -16.18
CA ASP A 764 -25.28 -26.84 -15.67
C ASP A 764 -26.47 -25.96 -15.27
N ILE A 765 -26.17 -24.77 -14.73
CA ILE A 765 -27.18 -23.73 -14.43
C ILE A 765 -27.80 -23.24 -15.75
N TYR A 766 -26.97 -22.99 -16.77
CA TYR A 766 -27.41 -22.64 -18.12
C TYR A 766 -28.25 -23.76 -18.78
N SER A 767 -27.87 -25.02 -18.60
CA SER A 767 -28.61 -26.17 -19.18
C SER A 767 -29.98 -26.38 -18.54
N LYS A 768 -30.10 -26.15 -17.22
CA LYS A 768 -31.40 -26.14 -16.51
C LYS A 768 -32.28 -24.97 -16.94
N HIS A 769 -31.71 -23.76 -17.07
CA HIS A 769 -32.43 -22.58 -17.54
C HIS A 769 -32.93 -22.74 -18.99
N LYS A 770 -32.09 -23.29 -19.88
CA LYS A 770 -32.42 -23.54 -21.30
C LYS A 770 -33.56 -24.55 -21.46
N LYS A 771 -33.59 -25.64 -20.68
CA LYS A 771 -34.71 -26.61 -20.70
C LYS A 771 -36.02 -26.00 -20.22
N TYR A 772 -35.97 -25.11 -19.22
CA TYR A 772 -37.15 -24.46 -18.67
C TYR A 772 -37.73 -23.43 -19.65
N ILE A 773 -36.87 -22.61 -20.26
CA ILE A 773 -37.22 -21.63 -21.30
C ILE A 773 -37.79 -22.33 -22.55
N LEU A 774 -37.23 -23.46 -22.99
CA LEU A 774 -37.74 -24.27 -24.11
C LEU A 774 -39.14 -24.84 -23.86
N SER A 775 -39.48 -25.20 -22.61
CA SER A 775 -40.82 -25.68 -22.28
C SER A 775 -41.86 -24.56 -22.26
N TYR A 776 -41.46 -23.36 -21.84
CA TYR A 776 -42.33 -22.18 -21.71
C TYR A 776 -42.59 -21.50 -23.07
N THR A 777 -41.63 -21.56 -23.99
CA THR A 777 -41.74 -21.04 -25.37
C THR A 777 -42.63 -21.86 -26.29
N GLN A 778 -42.83 -23.16 -26.01
CA GLN A 778 -43.79 -23.99 -26.76
C GLN A 778 -45.25 -23.58 -26.49
N SER A 779 -45.53 -22.88 -25.39
CA SER A 779 -46.88 -22.56 -24.93
C SER A 779 -47.33 -21.13 -25.23
N ASN A 780 -46.46 -20.25 -25.74
CA ASN A 780 -46.75 -18.82 -25.85
C ASN A 780 -46.37 -18.22 -27.21
N ALA A 781 -47.37 -18.05 -28.08
CA ALA A 781 -47.18 -17.68 -29.49
C ALA A 781 -46.62 -16.26 -29.72
N LYS A 782 -46.81 -15.34 -28.76
CA LYS A 782 -46.27 -13.96 -28.80
C LYS A 782 -44.80 -13.87 -28.39
N LEU A 783 -44.36 -14.73 -27.47
CA LEU A 783 -42.95 -14.83 -27.09
C LEU A 783 -42.07 -15.37 -28.23
N LYS A 784 -42.69 -16.16 -29.13
CA LYS A 784 -42.03 -16.75 -30.30
C LYS A 784 -41.56 -15.71 -31.33
N SER A 785 -42.23 -14.55 -31.42
CA SER A 785 -41.81 -13.46 -32.31
C SER A 785 -40.73 -12.57 -31.67
N TYR A 786 -40.84 -12.29 -30.36
CA TYR A 786 -39.84 -11.51 -29.62
C TYR A 786 -38.49 -12.24 -29.54
N LEU A 787 -38.51 -13.55 -29.26
CA LEU A 787 -37.29 -14.37 -29.28
C LEU A 787 -36.74 -14.59 -30.69
N ALA A 788 -37.52 -14.41 -31.76
CA ALA A 788 -36.98 -14.49 -33.12
C ALA A 788 -36.14 -13.24 -33.44
N GLU A 789 -36.53 -12.06 -32.96
CA GLU A 789 -35.72 -10.83 -33.04
C GLU A 789 -34.52 -10.87 -32.09
N GLU A 790 -34.70 -11.34 -30.85
CA GLU A 790 -33.63 -11.44 -29.85
C GLU A 790 -32.59 -12.52 -30.23
N VAL A 791 -33.01 -13.65 -30.83
CA VAL A 791 -32.09 -14.66 -31.39
C VAL A 791 -31.37 -14.15 -32.64
N GLU A 792 -31.95 -13.23 -33.41
CA GLU A 792 -31.26 -12.63 -34.56
C GLU A 792 -30.19 -11.62 -34.09
N VAL A 793 -30.49 -10.84 -33.05
CA VAL A 793 -29.56 -9.90 -32.39
C VAL A 793 -28.46 -10.64 -31.62
N ASP A 794 -28.80 -11.69 -30.87
CA ASP A 794 -27.82 -12.57 -30.21
C ASP A 794 -27.02 -13.37 -31.23
N ARG A 795 -27.58 -13.74 -32.39
CA ARG A 795 -26.82 -14.39 -33.47
C ARG A 795 -25.84 -13.40 -34.11
N GLN A 796 -26.18 -12.12 -34.23
CA GLN A 796 -25.26 -11.07 -34.68
C GLN A 796 -24.16 -10.79 -33.63
N LEU A 797 -24.52 -10.63 -32.34
CA LEU A 797 -23.57 -10.44 -31.24
C LEU A 797 -22.67 -11.66 -31.04
N PHE A 798 -23.18 -12.88 -31.19
CA PHE A 798 -22.41 -14.11 -31.12
C PHE A 798 -21.55 -14.33 -32.37
N GLN A 799 -21.98 -13.87 -33.55
CA GLN A 799 -21.12 -13.83 -34.75
C GLN A 799 -19.98 -12.81 -34.61
N GLU A 800 -20.22 -11.67 -33.98
CA GLU A 800 -19.19 -10.69 -33.63
C GLU A 800 -18.25 -11.20 -32.52
N GLU A 801 -18.77 -11.84 -31.47
CA GLU A 801 -17.96 -12.49 -30.42
C GLU A 801 -17.16 -13.67 -30.97
N HIS A 802 -17.72 -14.45 -31.89
CA HIS A 802 -17.02 -15.56 -32.54
C HIS A 802 -15.99 -15.04 -33.55
N SER A 803 -16.21 -13.88 -34.16
CA SER A 803 -15.21 -13.18 -34.98
C SER A 803 -14.08 -12.62 -34.12
N ILE A 804 -14.37 -12.07 -32.92
CA ILE A 804 -13.39 -11.59 -31.94
C ILE A 804 -12.61 -12.76 -31.31
N LYS A 805 -13.27 -13.89 -31.02
CA LYS A 805 -12.65 -15.14 -30.56
C LYS A 805 -11.86 -15.83 -31.68
N GLN A 806 -12.27 -15.73 -32.96
CA GLN A 806 -11.46 -16.16 -34.10
C GLN A 806 -10.25 -15.25 -34.28
N ILE A 807 -10.35 -13.94 -34.06
CA ILE A 807 -9.20 -13.01 -34.09
C ILE A 807 -8.22 -13.33 -32.94
N LYS A 808 -8.70 -13.64 -31.74
CA LYS A 808 -7.87 -14.13 -30.62
C LYS A 808 -7.26 -15.51 -30.88
N GLY A 809 -8.02 -16.45 -31.44
CA GLY A 809 -7.55 -17.78 -31.80
C GLY A 809 -6.56 -17.77 -32.97
N ILE A 810 -6.71 -16.86 -33.93
CA ILE A 810 -5.73 -16.60 -35.00
C ILE A 810 -4.46 -15.97 -34.40
N ARG A 811 -4.56 -15.15 -33.35
CA ARG A 811 -3.40 -14.58 -32.64
C ARG A 811 -2.61 -15.65 -31.87
N GLU A 812 -3.31 -16.56 -31.19
CA GLU A 812 -2.70 -17.72 -30.53
C GLU A 812 -2.12 -18.73 -31.54
N GLN A 813 -2.80 -18.97 -32.68
CA GLN A 813 -2.28 -19.80 -33.78
C GLN A 813 -1.11 -19.13 -34.51
N LEU A 814 -1.06 -17.80 -34.60
CA LEU A 814 0.08 -17.03 -35.13
C LEU A 814 1.26 -17.03 -34.16
N GLU A 815 1.02 -17.01 -32.85
CA GLU A 815 2.06 -17.20 -31.83
C GLU A 815 2.62 -18.62 -31.87
N GLU A 816 1.78 -19.65 -31.95
CA GLU A 816 2.23 -21.04 -32.15
C GLU A 816 2.92 -21.24 -33.51
N LEU A 817 2.44 -20.62 -34.60
CA LEU A 817 3.14 -20.63 -35.89
C LEU A 817 4.47 -19.89 -35.79
N SER A 818 4.57 -18.77 -35.06
CA SER A 818 5.82 -18.02 -34.89
C SER A 818 6.85 -18.80 -34.09
N ILE A 819 6.40 -19.54 -33.05
CA ILE A 819 7.23 -20.44 -32.26
C ILE A 819 7.67 -21.62 -33.13
N THR A 820 6.77 -22.18 -33.95
CA THR A 820 7.07 -23.30 -34.86
C THR A 820 7.99 -22.86 -36.00
N ILE A 821 7.82 -21.65 -36.55
CA ILE A 821 8.69 -21.05 -37.56
C ILE A 821 10.06 -20.76 -36.95
N SER A 822 10.13 -20.18 -35.74
CA SER A 822 11.38 -19.91 -35.02
C SER A 822 12.13 -21.20 -34.69
N GLN A 823 11.42 -22.27 -34.27
CA GLN A 823 12.01 -23.59 -34.06
C GLN A 823 12.48 -24.25 -35.37
N ARG A 824 11.72 -24.09 -36.47
CA ARG A 824 12.14 -24.58 -37.80
C ARG A 824 13.32 -23.80 -38.36
N GLU A 825 13.41 -22.50 -38.13
CA GLU A 825 14.54 -21.65 -38.50
C GLU A 825 15.78 -21.97 -37.65
N SER A 826 15.61 -22.22 -36.35
CA SER A 826 16.68 -22.71 -35.48
C SER A 826 17.23 -24.05 -35.97
N LYS A 827 16.34 -25.01 -36.32
CA LYS A 827 16.73 -26.32 -36.87
C LYS A 827 17.34 -26.21 -38.27
N ARG A 828 16.84 -25.30 -39.12
CA ARG A 828 17.40 -25.00 -40.45
C ARG A 828 18.79 -24.38 -40.33
N ASN A 829 19.01 -23.48 -39.36
CA ASN A 829 20.31 -22.87 -39.07
C ASN A 829 21.29 -23.89 -38.48
N GLU A 830 20.82 -24.83 -37.66
CA GLU A 830 21.62 -25.97 -37.18
C GLU A 830 22.04 -26.91 -38.33
N LEU A 831 21.12 -27.19 -39.27
CA LEU A 831 21.39 -27.97 -40.49
C LEU A 831 22.35 -27.24 -41.44
N TRP A 832 22.19 -25.92 -41.63
CA TRP A 832 23.12 -25.10 -42.41
C TRP A 832 24.50 -25.04 -41.75
N TYR A 833 24.57 -24.92 -40.43
CA TYR A 833 25.83 -24.92 -39.68
C TYR A 833 26.53 -26.28 -39.77
N THR A 834 25.78 -27.37 -39.78
CA THR A 834 26.29 -28.74 -39.96
C THR A 834 26.76 -28.98 -41.41
N LEU A 835 25.97 -28.59 -42.41
CA LEU A 835 26.33 -28.62 -43.84
C LEU A 835 27.54 -27.73 -44.18
N TYR A 836 27.69 -26.59 -43.49
CA TYR A 836 28.84 -25.70 -43.59
C TYR A 836 30.09 -26.33 -42.96
N LYS A 837 29.95 -27.00 -41.80
CA LYS A 837 31.03 -27.77 -41.17
C LYS A 837 31.49 -28.96 -42.00
N ASP A 838 30.57 -29.65 -42.66
CA ASP A 838 30.87 -30.85 -43.46
C ASP A 838 31.44 -30.51 -44.86
N ASN A 839 31.05 -29.38 -45.47
CA ASN A 839 31.61 -28.93 -46.76
C ASN A 839 33.00 -28.29 -46.65
N ILE A 840 33.42 -27.80 -45.47
CA ILE A 840 34.79 -27.29 -45.25
C ILE A 840 35.82 -28.43 -45.09
N ARG A 841 35.39 -29.69 -44.89
CA ARG A 841 36.29 -30.86 -44.81
C ARG A 841 36.43 -31.65 -46.11
N LYS A 842 35.76 -31.25 -47.20
CA LYS A 842 35.84 -31.92 -48.51
C LYS A 842 35.76 -30.95 -49.69
N ARG A 843 36.71 -30.01 -49.79
CA ARG A 843 37.25 -29.54 -51.07
C ARG A 843 38.76 -29.27 -50.88
N PRO A 844 39.61 -29.67 -51.85
CA PRO A 844 41.07 -29.68 -51.73
C PRO A 844 41.67 -28.29 -51.54
#